data_AF-H3CDA7-F1
#
_entry.id   AF-H3CDA7-F1
#
_cell.length_a   1.000
_cell.length_b   1.000
_cell.length_c   1.000
_cell.angle_alpha   90.00
_cell.angle_beta   90.00
_cell.angle_gamma   90.00
#
_symmetry.space_group_name_H-M   'P 1'
#
loop_
_entity.id
_entity.type
_entity.pdbx_description
1 polymer ?
#
loop_
_entity_poly.entity_id
_entity_poly.type
_entity_poly.pdbx_seq_one_letter_code
_entity_poly.pdbx_strand_id
1 'polypeptide(L)'
;KSREVSYEVPNLRAYTDYICKICVYYNSAFVNSSNVAIKTKPGKPDEPQSLSLHVKERNRIKVKWNKPKDFHGPEVGYTVRLFEGGTIKNTKNTKKTTLEFEDLSYSTEYQVKVTANNGHRESDQISDKISTTYNEKPLIGFLVFLIILTSLALLFVTYKIYILKREKSRDSSESMNLIPKTSHEDKLMSVEPLTAETLLDAYKRKIADEGRLFLAEFQTIPRIFSKYPVKEAKKFHNGPKNRYVDILPYDYNRVQLTTGNGSPGCDYINASFINGFKESKKYIAAQGPKEETVGDFWRMIWEQQTSIIVMVSRCEEGNRVKCAQYWPSPDRDTEIFEEFIVKLTLEDHYPDYIIRHLSLTNKRDKGVEREVTHIQFVSWPDHGVPDEAHLLLKLRRRVNSFKNFFSGPIVIHCSAGVGRTGTFIGIDAMMESLEVEGRADIYGYVVMLRRQRCLMVQVEAQYILIHQALLEHTQFGETESPLQELHSTLSTLKQRTADNESTLMEDEFDRLPTFKSWRTCNTGKGEENKKKNRTSSVVPYDYNRVQLKTDEGQSHESDADDDYDEASDEDEDSAKYINASLISGYWGPHAFVAAQTPLADTVADFWSMILQYKVPAVVMLSDCSQTDEDCLYWGEGKKTYEDIEVELESTDSSPTFTLRTMLIHHQKTKERHQVKHFQFLKWGNRELPEKPQDLVDLIKEIEHRCGLRWPSSTPVVIHCNDGSSRCGILCGLWNLLESVKKEKAVDVFQVVKTLRKERQRMVSSLEQYQFLYDALEVVFPVQNGDVKAAQNSVQIVNETKAAEKPSSTTRPDPQGTEDSADGAVSAPTQEEDSKSPTKEV
;
A
#
# COMPACT_ATOMS: atom_id res chain seq x y z
N LYS A 1 34.74 88.03 42.60
CA LYS A 1 34.41 86.71 42.04
C LYS A 1 33.30 86.10 42.89
N SER A 2 32.06 86.09 42.40
CA SER A 2 30.97 85.33 43.03
C SER A 2 31.30 83.84 42.93
N ARG A 3 31.12 83.10 44.04
CA ARG A 3 31.09 81.63 43.99
C ARG A 3 29.63 81.23 43.83
N GLU A 4 29.30 80.62 42.71
CA GLU A 4 28.03 79.93 42.55
C GLU A 4 28.07 78.65 43.40
N VAL A 5 26.96 78.34 44.07
CA VAL A 5 26.82 77.16 44.92
C VAL A 5 25.51 76.49 44.54
N SER A 6 25.61 75.29 43.97
CA SER A 6 24.46 74.44 43.65
C SER A 6 24.29 73.34 44.69
N TYR A 7 23.05 72.91 44.90
CA TYR A 7 22.70 71.77 45.74
C TYR A 7 21.56 71.02 45.06
N GLU A 8 21.73 69.71 44.86
CA GLU A 8 20.71 68.87 44.23
C GLU A 8 19.89 68.16 45.30
N VAL A 9 18.56 68.16 45.15
CA VAL A 9 17.63 67.49 46.05
C VAL A 9 17.07 66.25 45.33
N PRO A 10 17.58 65.05 45.60
CA PRO A 10 17.10 63.83 44.96
C PRO A 10 15.72 63.40 45.51
N ASN A 11 15.09 62.44 44.81
CA ASN A 11 13.88 61.74 45.26
C ASN A 11 12.61 62.60 45.46
N LEU A 12 12.53 63.78 44.82
CA LEU A 12 11.27 64.53 44.73
C LEU A 12 10.23 63.75 43.91
N ARG A 13 8.98 63.69 44.39
CA ARG A 13 7.86 63.10 43.63
C ARG A 13 7.67 63.86 42.31
N ALA A 14 7.34 63.13 41.25
CA ALA A 14 7.07 63.68 39.94
C ALA A 14 5.77 64.52 39.91
N TYR A 15 5.66 65.41 38.92
CA TYR A 15 4.52 66.31 38.69
C TYR A 15 3.97 67.06 39.93
N THR A 16 4.82 67.28 40.93
CA THR A 16 4.45 67.88 42.22
C THR A 16 5.04 69.29 42.32
N ASP A 17 4.26 70.24 42.82
CA ASP A 17 4.71 71.61 43.07
C ASP A 17 5.43 71.69 44.42
N TYR A 18 6.71 72.09 44.40
CA TYR A 18 7.54 72.31 45.58
C TYR A 18 7.88 73.79 45.73
N ILE A 19 8.07 74.23 46.98
CA ILE A 19 8.63 75.56 47.28
C ILE A 19 10.05 75.37 47.81
N CYS A 20 11.04 75.70 46.99
CA CYS A 20 12.43 75.76 47.45
C CYS A 20 12.65 77.08 48.18
N LYS A 21 13.02 77.02 49.47
CA LYS A 21 13.30 78.18 50.30
C LYS A 21 14.79 78.26 50.62
N ILE A 22 15.46 79.29 50.10
CA ILE A 22 16.86 79.60 50.41
C ILE A 22 16.86 80.65 51.52
N CYS A 23 17.49 80.35 52.65
CA CYS A 23 17.65 81.28 53.78
C CYS A 23 19.12 81.69 53.91
N VAL A 24 19.38 82.99 53.98
CA VAL A 24 20.71 83.55 54.22
C VAL A 24 20.85 83.88 55.70
N TYR A 25 21.93 83.41 56.32
CA TYR A 25 22.28 83.70 57.71
C TYR A 25 23.66 84.37 57.76
N TYR A 26 23.84 85.34 58.66
CA TYR A 26 25.12 85.99 58.95
C TYR A 26 25.32 86.03 60.46
N ASN A 27 26.48 85.56 60.94
CA ASN A 27 26.76 85.36 62.37
C ASN A 27 25.61 84.66 63.13
N SER A 28 25.07 83.60 62.53
CA SER A 28 23.91 82.82 63.01
C SER A 28 22.57 83.58 63.13
N ALA A 29 22.50 84.86 62.77
CA ALA A 29 21.26 85.61 62.65
C ALA A 29 20.67 85.45 61.23
N PHE A 30 19.35 85.31 61.14
CA PHE A 30 18.63 85.28 59.87
C PHE A 30 18.68 86.67 59.20
N VAL A 31 19.09 86.71 57.93
CA VAL A 31 19.22 87.97 57.16
C VAL A 31 18.05 88.13 56.20
N ASN A 32 17.81 87.12 55.36
CA ASN A 32 16.76 87.15 54.34
C ASN A 32 16.42 85.73 53.87
N SER A 33 15.27 85.55 53.22
CA SER A 33 14.96 84.32 52.48
C SER A 33 14.26 84.60 51.16
N SER A 34 14.60 83.83 50.14
CA SER A 34 13.85 83.77 48.89
C SER A 34 13.16 82.42 48.74
N ASN A 35 11.94 82.43 48.22
CA ASN A 35 11.15 81.25 47.91
C ASN A 35 10.96 81.17 46.39
N VAL A 36 11.20 80.00 45.79
CA VAL A 36 10.89 79.71 44.39
C VAL A 36 9.97 78.49 44.34
N ALA A 37 8.78 78.67 43.75
CA ALA A 37 7.91 77.56 43.41
C ALA A 37 8.42 76.88 42.13
N ILE A 38 8.56 75.55 42.16
CA ILE A 38 9.00 74.75 41.02
C ILE A 38 8.20 73.44 40.96
N LYS A 39 7.69 73.11 39.77
CA LYS A 39 7.01 71.83 39.52
C LYS A 39 7.99 70.83 38.92
N THR A 40 8.05 69.63 39.50
CA THR A 40 8.80 68.52 38.89
C THR A 40 8.15 68.08 37.58
N LYS A 41 8.94 67.55 36.64
CA LYS A 41 8.41 67.04 35.36
C LYS A 41 7.50 65.80 35.57
N PRO A 42 6.59 65.50 34.63
CA PRO A 42 5.84 64.24 34.65
C PRO A 42 6.75 63.01 34.67
N GLY A 43 6.38 62.05 35.52
CA GLY A 43 7.03 60.74 35.66
C GLY A 43 6.37 59.69 34.76
N LYS A 44 6.74 58.43 34.99
CA LYS A 44 6.03 57.27 34.42
C LYS A 44 4.80 57.00 35.31
N PRO A 45 3.58 56.83 34.77
CA PRO A 45 2.42 56.43 35.58
C PRO A 45 2.66 55.07 36.25
N ASP A 46 2.07 54.86 37.43
CA ASP A 46 2.03 53.53 38.04
C ASP A 46 1.18 52.56 37.18
N GLU A 47 1.35 51.26 37.40
CA GLU A 47 0.59 50.21 36.71
C GLU A 47 -0.92 50.22 37.10
N PRO A 48 -1.85 50.04 36.14
CA PRO A 48 -3.26 49.80 36.44
C PRO A 48 -3.46 48.55 37.29
N GLN A 49 -4.50 48.53 38.13
CA GLN A 49 -4.69 47.46 39.12
C GLN A 49 -5.87 46.56 38.78
N SER A 50 -5.88 45.34 39.33
CA SER A 50 -7.06 44.45 39.35
C SER A 50 -7.74 44.29 37.98
N LEU A 51 -6.98 43.90 36.96
CA LEU A 51 -7.55 43.53 35.66
C LEU A 51 -8.50 42.34 35.84
N SER A 52 -9.66 42.41 35.19
CA SER A 52 -10.67 41.35 35.18
C SER A 52 -11.34 41.28 33.81
N LEU A 53 -11.49 40.05 33.31
CA LEU A 53 -12.03 39.73 32.00
C LEU A 53 -13.31 38.89 32.16
N HIS A 54 -14.35 39.21 31.39
CA HIS A 54 -15.61 38.46 31.39
C HIS A 54 -16.15 38.27 29.96
N VAL A 55 -16.48 37.03 29.59
CA VAL A 55 -17.24 36.76 28.36
C VAL A 55 -18.71 37.10 28.62
N LYS A 56 -19.29 37.95 27.76
CA LYS A 56 -20.66 38.48 27.95
C LYS A 56 -21.69 37.78 27.06
N GLU A 57 -21.33 37.48 25.81
CA GLU A 57 -22.25 36.94 24.78
C GLU A 57 -21.53 35.92 23.87
N ARG A 58 -20.78 34.99 24.47
CA ARG A 58 -19.94 33.97 23.82
C ARG A 58 -18.73 34.47 23.01
N ASN A 59 -18.87 35.52 22.19
CA ASN A 59 -17.78 36.13 21.39
C ASN A 59 -17.47 37.61 21.74
N ARG A 60 -17.96 38.11 22.88
CA ARG A 60 -17.71 39.48 23.38
C ARG A 60 -16.98 39.43 24.72
N ILE A 61 -15.82 40.06 24.81
CA ILE A 61 -15.02 40.16 26.04
C ILE A 61 -15.19 41.56 26.64
N LYS A 62 -15.66 41.61 27.88
CA LYS A 62 -15.65 42.82 28.71
C LYS A 62 -14.40 42.86 29.57
N VAL A 63 -13.66 43.94 29.44
CA VAL A 63 -12.44 44.27 30.19
C VAL A 63 -12.80 45.29 31.27
N LYS A 64 -12.33 45.08 32.50
CA LYS A 64 -12.40 46.04 33.61
C LYS A 64 -11.09 46.07 34.38
N TRP A 65 -10.70 47.24 34.87
CA TRP A 65 -9.55 47.42 35.74
C TRP A 65 -9.83 48.54 36.76
N ASN A 66 -8.93 48.70 37.72
CA ASN A 66 -8.88 49.80 38.67
C ASN A 66 -7.81 50.81 38.25
N LYS A 67 -7.98 52.08 38.64
CA LYS A 67 -7.00 53.14 38.36
C LYS A 67 -5.63 52.82 38.99
N PRO A 68 -4.51 53.26 38.39
CA PRO A 68 -3.21 53.24 39.05
C PRO A 68 -3.20 54.11 40.32
N LYS A 69 -2.24 53.88 41.22
CA LYS A 69 -2.11 54.64 42.47
C LYS A 69 -1.82 56.12 42.22
N ASP A 70 -0.89 56.41 41.30
CA ASP A 70 -0.60 57.76 40.81
C ASP A 70 -0.30 57.72 39.30
N PHE A 71 -0.72 58.76 38.56
CA PHE A 71 -0.35 58.96 37.16
C PHE A 71 1.00 59.66 36.99
N HIS A 72 1.56 60.21 38.07
CA HIS A 72 2.79 61.02 38.11
C HIS A 72 2.76 62.13 37.04
N GLY A 73 1.58 62.67 36.75
CA GLY A 73 1.29 63.47 35.57
C GLY A 73 -0.22 63.68 35.38
N PRO A 74 -0.66 64.36 34.30
CA PRO A 74 -2.08 64.52 33.97
C PRO A 74 -2.78 63.17 33.74
N GLU A 75 -3.99 62.97 34.26
CA GLU A 75 -4.79 61.76 33.96
C GLU A 75 -5.34 61.83 32.52
N VAL A 76 -4.61 61.28 31.55
CA VAL A 76 -5.00 61.31 30.12
C VAL A 76 -5.85 60.11 29.73
N GLY A 77 -5.49 58.89 30.15
CA GLY A 77 -6.31 57.69 29.94
C GLY A 77 -5.53 56.38 29.98
N TYR A 78 -6.03 55.39 29.24
CA TYR A 78 -5.52 54.02 29.16
C TYR A 78 -5.44 53.53 27.72
N THR A 79 -4.42 52.73 27.42
CA THR A 79 -4.25 52.00 26.15
C THR A 79 -4.52 50.52 26.40
N VAL A 80 -5.54 49.94 25.75
CA VAL A 80 -5.93 48.53 25.89
C VAL A 80 -5.63 47.79 24.60
N ARG A 81 -4.78 46.76 24.66
CA ARG A 81 -4.33 45.94 23.51
C ARG A 81 -4.85 44.51 23.65
N LEU A 82 -5.44 43.96 22.59
CA LEU A 82 -5.95 42.59 22.49
C LEU A 82 -5.05 41.78 21.57
N PHE A 83 -4.63 40.60 22.01
CA PHE A 83 -3.74 39.69 21.28
C PHE A 83 -4.40 38.34 21.03
N GLU A 84 -4.09 37.73 19.89
CA GLU A 84 -4.51 36.39 19.44
C GLU A 84 -3.25 35.70 18.90
N GLY A 85 -2.89 34.51 19.42
CA GLY A 85 -1.66 33.80 19.02
C GLY A 85 -0.36 34.62 19.16
N GLY A 86 -0.32 35.59 20.09
CA GLY A 86 0.82 36.51 20.26
C GLY A 86 0.81 37.74 19.34
N THR A 87 -0.08 37.81 18.36
CA THR A 87 -0.22 38.94 17.42
C THR A 87 -1.24 39.97 17.93
N ILE A 88 -1.01 41.27 17.75
CA ILE A 88 -1.98 42.32 18.13
C ILE A 88 -3.17 42.31 17.17
N LYS A 89 -4.35 41.91 17.67
CA LYS A 89 -5.61 41.92 16.91
C LYS A 89 -6.32 43.27 16.98
N ASN A 90 -6.24 43.98 18.11
CA ASN A 90 -6.92 45.27 18.29
C ASN A 90 -6.23 46.14 19.35
N THR A 91 -6.32 47.47 19.21
CA THR A 91 -5.86 48.43 20.23
C THR A 91 -6.88 49.55 20.35
N LYS A 92 -7.34 49.84 21.58
CA LYS A 92 -8.31 50.90 21.87
C LYS A 92 -7.85 51.78 23.03
N ASN A 93 -7.98 53.09 22.86
CA ASN A 93 -7.68 54.08 23.90
C ASN A 93 -8.96 54.54 24.59
N THR A 94 -8.95 54.70 25.91
CA THR A 94 -10.14 55.09 26.69
C THR A 94 -9.78 55.85 27.97
N LYS A 95 -10.68 56.74 28.42
CA LYS A 95 -10.60 57.39 29.74
C LYS A 95 -11.38 56.64 30.84
N LYS A 96 -12.19 55.64 30.45
CA LYS A 96 -12.97 54.80 31.36
C LYS A 96 -12.18 53.55 31.72
N THR A 97 -12.30 53.07 32.95
CA THR A 97 -11.64 51.83 33.42
C THR A 97 -12.39 50.54 33.02
N THR A 98 -13.19 50.60 31.95
CA THR A 98 -13.86 49.46 31.36
C THR A 98 -14.05 49.66 29.86
N LEU A 99 -13.97 48.56 29.11
CA LEU A 99 -14.04 48.52 27.66
C LEU A 99 -14.59 47.15 27.21
N GLU A 100 -15.27 47.11 26.05
CA GLU A 100 -15.76 45.86 25.45
C GLU A 100 -15.08 45.65 24.07
N PHE A 101 -14.66 44.41 23.82
CA PHE A 101 -14.26 43.89 22.52
C PHE A 101 -15.37 42.96 22.00
N GLU A 102 -15.66 43.08 20.72
CA GLU A 102 -16.83 42.48 20.06
C GLU A 102 -16.37 41.79 18.77
N ASP A 103 -17.23 40.94 18.21
CA ASP A 103 -16.99 40.18 16.98
C ASP A 103 -15.67 39.37 16.96
N LEU A 104 -15.37 38.72 18.09
CA LEU A 104 -14.21 37.85 18.21
C LEU A 104 -14.48 36.45 17.65
N SER A 105 -13.41 35.71 17.34
CA SER A 105 -13.48 34.31 16.95
C SER A 105 -14.03 33.47 18.11
N TYR A 106 -14.82 32.44 17.84
CA TYR A 106 -15.34 31.52 18.88
C TYR A 106 -14.26 30.51 19.31
N SER A 107 -14.37 29.94 20.51
CA SER A 107 -13.44 28.94 21.06
C SER A 107 -11.95 29.32 20.99
N THR A 108 -11.63 30.63 21.05
CA THR A 108 -10.28 31.16 20.82
C THR A 108 -9.76 31.89 22.06
N GLU A 109 -8.51 31.64 22.45
CA GLU A 109 -7.86 32.33 23.57
C GLU A 109 -7.38 33.73 23.14
N TYR A 110 -7.72 34.73 23.95
CA TYR A 110 -7.25 36.10 23.81
C TYR A 110 -6.48 36.57 25.04
N GLN A 111 -5.37 37.28 24.83
CA GLN A 111 -4.66 37.99 25.90
C GLN A 111 -4.97 39.49 25.82
N VAL A 112 -5.38 40.09 26.93
CA VAL A 112 -5.59 41.55 27.05
C VAL A 112 -4.44 42.15 27.83
N LYS A 113 -3.91 43.30 27.38
CA LYS A 113 -2.89 44.09 28.08
C LYS A 113 -3.36 45.55 28.22
N VAL A 114 -3.21 46.13 29.41
CA VAL A 114 -3.66 47.51 29.72
C VAL A 114 -2.47 48.32 30.25
N THR A 115 -2.20 49.49 29.65
CA THR A 115 -1.29 50.51 30.18
C THR A 115 -2.06 51.79 30.52
N ALA A 116 -1.64 52.50 31.57
CA ALA A 116 -2.06 53.88 31.86
C ALA A 116 -1.14 54.86 31.12
N ASN A 117 -1.69 56.00 30.69
CA ASN A 117 -0.97 57.01 29.92
C ASN A 117 -1.27 58.41 30.49
N ASN A 118 -0.22 59.21 30.75
CA ASN A 118 -0.33 60.59 31.25
C ASN A 118 -0.10 61.68 30.18
N GLY A 119 -0.14 61.31 28.90
CA GLY A 119 0.13 62.18 27.76
C GLY A 119 1.62 62.35 27.43
N HIS A 120 2.51 61.90 28.33
CA HIS A 120 3.96 61.99 28.16
C HIS A 120 4.67 60.63 28.24
N ARG A 121 4.15 59.69 29.06
CA ARG A 121 4.68 58.33 29.25
C ARG A 121 3.55 57.32 29.48
N GLU A 122 3.77 56.07 29.07
CA GLU A 122 2.93 54.92 29.46
C GLU A 122 3.51 54.19 30.68
N SER A 123 2.63 53.59 31.50
CA SER A 123 2.97 52.70 32.61
C SER A 123 3.54 51.36 32.14
N ASP A 124 3.94 50.51 33.08
CA ASP A 124 4.01 49.07 32.84
C ASP A 124 2.62 48.49 32.57
N GLN A 125 2.58 47.29 31.97
CA GLN A 125 1.34 46.67 31.48
C GLN A 125 0.85 45.57 32.42
N ILE A 126 -0.41 45.67 32.85
CA ILE A 126 -1.11 44.53 33.45
C ILE A 126 -1.74 43.68 32.34
N SER A 127 -1.66 42.35 32.46
CA SER A 127 -2.21 41.44 31.44
C SER A 127 -2.91 40.22 32.03
N ASP A 128 -3.96 39.77 31.33
CA ASP A 128 -4.74 38.58 31.68
C ASP A 128 -5.23 37.88 30.39
N LYS A 129 -5.63 36.61 30.48
CA LYS A 129 -6.08 35.77 29.36
C LYS A 129 -7.53 35.33 29.55
N ILE A 130 -8.28 35.22 28.45
CA ILE A 130 -9.63 34.66 28.47
C ILE A 130 -9.97 34.04 27.10
N SER A 131 -10.67 32.92 27.11
CA SER A 131 -11.16 32.27 25.88
C SER A 131 -12.62 32.59 25.62
N THR A 132 -12.97 32.83 24.37
CA THR A 132 -14.37 32.85 23.91
C THR A 132 -14.95 31.44 23.93
N THR A 133 -16.28 31.32 24.04
CA THR A 133 -16.96 30.02 24.15
C THR A 133 -17.53 29.57 22.81
N TYR A 134 -17.74 28.26 22.62
CA TYR A 134 -18.30 27.67 21.40
C TYR A 134 -19.66 28.26 20.97
N ASN A 135 -19.94 28.25 19.66
CA ASN A 135 -21.21 28.72 19.09
C ASN A 135 -22.17 27.55 18.85
N GLU A 136 -23.15 27.37 19.72
CA GLU A 136 -24.14 26.28 19.62
C GLU A 136 -25.16 26.48 18.48
N LYS A 137 -25.38 27.72 17.98
CA LYS A 137 -26.48 28.02 17.05
C LYS A 137 -26.35 27.36 15.67
N PRO A 138 -25.17 27.33 15.00
CA PRO A 138 -25.00 26.61 13.74
C PRO A 138 -25.21 25.10 13.90
N LEU A 139 -24.74 24.52 15.01
CA LEU A 139 -24.89 23.09 15.30
C LEU A 139 -26.37 22.72 15.51
N ILE A 140 -27.12 23.53 16.26
CA ILE A 140 -28.58 23.37 16.43
C ILE A 140 -29.30 23.56 15.09
N GLY A 141 -28.91 24.54 14.27
CA GLY A 141 -29.47 24.73 12.93
C GLY A 141 -29.24 23.53 12.01
N PHE A 142 -28.03 22.97 12.03
CA PHE A 142 -27.67 21.77 11.29
C PHE A 142 -28.43 20.52 11.77
N LEU A 143 -28.56 20.33 13.09
CA LEU A 143 -29.38 19.27 13.69
C LEU A 143 -30.86 19.40 13.32
N VAL A 144 -31.44 20.60 13.37
CA VAL A 144 -32.83 20.84 12.95
C VAL A 144 -33.00 20.58 11.45
N PHE A 145 -32.04 20.98 10.61
CA PHE A 145 -32.04 20.65 9.19
C PHE A 145 -31.97 19.14 8.95
N LEU A 146 -31.09 18.42 9.65
CA LEU A 146 -31.00 16.95 9.61
C LEU A 146 -32.30 16.27 10.07
N ILE A 147 -32.93 16.76 11.15
CA ILE A 147 -34.22 16.25 11.64
C ILE A 147 -35.33 16.50 10.62
N ILE A 148 -35.37 17.65 9.96
CA ILE A 148 -36.33 17.94 8.88
C ILE A 148 -36.07 17.05 7.67
N LEU A 149 -34.81 16.89 7.24
CA LEU A 149 -34.43 16.07 6.09
C LEU A 149 -34.77 14.60 6.31
N THR A 150 -34.40 14.05 7.46
CA THR A 150 -34.71 12.67 7.87
C THR A 150 -36.21 12.47 8.07
N SER A 151 -36.92 13.45 8.64
CA SER A 151 -38.39 13.40 8.75
C SER A 151 -39.06 13.41 7.39
N LEU A 152 -38.61 14.24 6.44
CA LEU A 152 -39.11 14.26 5.06
C LEU A 152 -38.82 12.95 4.31
N ALA A 153 -37.63 12.36 4.51
CA ALA A 153 -37.30 11.05 3.98
C ALA A 153 -38.22 9.95 4.58
N LEU A 154 -38.46 9.97 5.89
CA LEU A 154 -39.41 9.09 6.57
C LEU A 154 -40.86 9.32 6.10
N LEU A 155 -41.25 10.56 5.83
CA LEU A 155 -42.57 10.91 5.28
C LEU A 155 -42.71 10.41 3.84
N PHE A 156 -41.65 10.50 3.02
CA PHE A 156 -41.62 9.92 1.67
C PHE A 156 -41.64 8.39 1.70
N VAL A 157 -40.90 7.75 2.60
CA VAL A 157 -40.90 6.29 2.80
C VAL A 157 -42.25 5.81 3.32
N THR A 158 -42.84 6.47 4.32
CA THR A 158 -44.18 6.12 4.82
C THR A 158 -45.29 6.44 3.82
N TYR A 159 -45.14 7.47 2.98
CA TYR A 159 -46.02 7.75 1.85
C TYR A 159 -45.90 6.68 0.75
N LYS A 160 -44.69 6.21 0.44
CA LYS A 160 -44.46 5.06 -0.45
C LYS A 160 -45.06 3.77 0.12
N ILE A 161 -44.87 3.50 1.41
CA ILE A 161 -45.49 2.37 2.12
C ILE A 161 -47.02 2.51 2.15
N TYR A 162 -47.56 3.73 2.28
CA TYR A 162 -48.99 4.02 2.22
C TYR A 162 -49.55 3.83 0.81
N ILE A 163 -48.84 4.24 -0.25
CA ILE A 163 -49.19 3.92 -1.63
C ILE A 163 -49.21 2.40 -1.82
N LEU A 164 -48.16 1.69 -1.42
CA LEU A 164 -48.07 0.23 -1.51
C LEU A 164 -49.17 -0.48 -0.69
N LYS A 165 -49.54 0.04 0.49
CA LYS A 165 -50.69 -0.46 1.28
C LYS A 165 -52.03 -0.11 0.66
N ARG A 166 -52.15 1.04 -0.01
CA ARG A 166 -53.38 1.48 -0.69
C ARG A 166 -53.60 0.74 -2.00
N GLU A 167 -52.54 0.39 -2.72
CA GLU A 167 -52.57 -0.59 -3.81
C GLU A 167 -53.03 -1.94 -3.24
N LYS A 168 -52.36 -2.46 -2.20
CA LYS A 168 -52.70 -3.74 -1.55
C LYS A 168 -54.12 -3.79 -0.94
N SER A 169 -54.70 -2.63 -0.59
CA SER A 169 -56.07 -2.50 -0.08
C SER A 169 -57.12 -2.25 -1.17
N ARG A 170 -56.72 -1.87 -2.39
CA ARG A 170 -57.60 -1.91 -3.58
C ARG A 170 -57.60 -3.32 -4.19
N ASP A 171 -56.47 -4.01 -4.11
CA ASP A 171 -56.30 -5.43 -4.49
C ASP A 171 -57.13 -6.41 -3.63
N SER A 172 -57.59 -6.02 -2.44
CA SER A 172 -58.25 -6.94 -1.51
C SER A 172 -59.79 -6.99 -1.63
N SER A 173 -60.40 -6.24 -2.55
CA SER A 173 -61.86 -6.17 -2.69
C SER A 173 -62.41 -6.49 -4.08
N GLU A 174 -61.56 -6.65 -5.10
CA GLU A 174 -61.99 -7.19 -6.40
C GLU A 174 -61.38 -8.57 -6.63
N SER A 175 -62.26 -9.57 -6.61
CA SER A 175 -61.90 -10.94 -6.93
C SER A 175 -61.44 -11.05 -8.39
N MET A 176 -60.24 -11.63 -8.57
CA MET A 176 -59.97 -12.58 -9.63
C MET A 176 -60.35 -12.12 -11.06
N ASN A 177 -59.53 -11.25 -11.67
CA ASN A 177 -59.17 -11.34 -13.09
C ASN A 177 -57.99 -10.41 -13.47
N LEU A 178 -56.98 -10.99 -14.13
CA LEU A 178 -56.08 -10.35 -15.11
C LEU A 178 -55.41 -9.00 -14.72
N ILE A 179 -54.34 -9.07 -13.91
CA ILE A 179 -53.20 -8.15 -14.06
C ILE A 179 -52.04 -8.95 -14.68
N PRO A 180 -51.37 -8.48 -15.74
CA PRO A 180 -50.25 -9.20 -16.33
C PRO A 180 -49.11 -9.36 -15.33
N LYS A 181 -48.54 -10.57 -15.25
CA LYS A 181 -47.20 -10.75 -14.70
C LYS A 181 -46.21 -10.04 -15.63
N THR A 182 -45.89 -8.78 -15.38
CA THR A 182 -44.66 -8.20 -15.97
C THR A 182 -43.50 -9.03 -15.44
N SER A 183 -42.86 -9.79 -16.31
CA SER A 183 -41.89 -10.79 -15.92
C SER A 183 -40.62 -10.11 -15.42
N HIS A 184 -39.83 -10.80 -14.59
CA HIS A 184 -38.48 -10.31 -14.27
C HIS A 184 -37.56 -10.26 -15.51
N GLU A 185 -37.98 -10.82 -16.64
CA GLU A 185 -37.25 -10.82 -17.91
C GLU A 185 -37.58 -9.55 -18.73
N ASP A 186 -38.73 -8.89 -18.48
CA ASP A 186 -39.15 -7.63 -19.12
C ASP A 186 -38.27 -6.43 -18.73
N LYS A 187 -37.38 -6.60 -17.74
CA LYS A 187 -36.42 -5.59 -17.28
C LYS A 187 -35.00 -5.82 -17.80
N LEU A 188 -34.74 -6.96 -18.45
CA LEU A 188 -33.41 -7.25 -18.98
C LEU A 188 -33.13 -6.39 -20.21
N MET A 189 -31.92 -5.84 -20.30
CA MET A 189 -31.45 -5.15 -21.48
C MET A 189 -31.06 -6.15 -22.57
N SER A 190 -31.27 -5.79 -23.83
CA SER A 190 -30.62 -6.46 -24.95
C SER A 190 -29.24 -5.83 -25.13
N VAL A 191 -28.23 -6.43 -24.50
CA VAL A 191 -26.82 -6.04 -24.67
C VAL A 191 -26.21 -6.92 -25.77
N GLU A 192 -25.56 -6.31 -26.76
CA GLU A 192 -24.88 -7.06 -27.82
C GLU A 192 -23.55 -7.64 -27.30
N PRO A 193 -23.19 -8.88 -27.68
CA PRO A 193 -21.89 -9.46 -27.35
C PRO A 193 -20.74 -8.61 -27.89
N LEU A 194 -19.72 -8.36 -27.07
CA LEU A 194 -18.57 -7.53 -27.43
C LEU A 194 -17.51 -8.38 -28.15
N THR A 195 -17.01 -7.91 -29.29
CA THR A 195 -15.86 -8.52 -29.98
C THR A 195 -14.55 -8.08 -29.35
N ALA A 196 -13.46 -8.83 -29.56
CA ALA A 196 -12.12 -8.42 -29.11
C ALA A 196 -11.75 -6.98 -29.53
N GLU A 197 -12.03 -6.62 -30.79
CA GLU A 197 -11.78 -5.29 -31.36
C GLU A 197 -12.61 -4.17 -30.68
N THR A 198 -13.87 -4.45 -30.33
CA THR A 198 -14.79 -3.42 -29.80
C THR A 198 -14.75 -3.30 -28.27
N LEU A 199 -14.08 -4.23 -27.58
CA LEU A 199 -14.06 -4.33 -26.12
C LEU A 199 -13.48 -3.08 -25.45
N LEU A 200 -12.37 -2.53 -25.98
CA LEU A 200 -11.71 -1.33 -25.45
C LEU A 200 -12.62 -0.09 -25.52
N ASP A 201 -13.24 0.14 -26.67
CA ASP A 201 -14.08 1.33 -26.87
C ASP A 201 -15.43 1.19 -26.15
N ALA A 202 -15.95 -0.04 -26.02
CA ALA A 202 -17.07 -0.34 -25.14
C ALA A 202 -16.72 -0.08 -23.67
N TYR A 203 -15.55 -0.52 -23.20
CA TYR A 203 -15.09 -0.28 -21.83
C TYR A 203 -14.90 1.22 -21.54
N LYS A 204 -14.16 1.95 -22.38
CA LYS A 204 -13.96 3.42 -22.25
C LYS A 204 -15.28 4.18 -22.19
N ARG A 205 -16.23 3.82 -23.06
CA ARG A 205 -17.58 4.41 -23.09
C ARG A 205 -18.39 4.06 -21.84
N LYS A 206 -18.30 2.83 -21.33
CA LYS A 206 -19.07 2.39 -20.15
C LYS A 206 -18.51 2.92 -18.83
N ILE A 207 -17.18 3.10 -18.72
CA ILE A 207 -16.50 3.60 -17.51
C ILE A 207 -16.51 5.13 -17.38
N ALA A 208 -16.77 5.85 -18.48
CA ALA A 208 -16.99 7.30 -18.46
C ALA A 208 -18.15 7.70 -17.54
N ASP A 209 -18.15 8.96 -17.10
CA ASP A 209 -19.12 9.53 -16.15
C ASP A 209 -19.29 8.64 -14.89
N GLU A 210 -18.18 8.36 -14.20
CA GLU A 210 -18.15 7.54 -12.96
C GLU A 210 -18.76 6.14 -13.13
N GLY A 211 -18.61 5.54 -14.32
CA GLY A 211 -19.14 4.19 -14.59
C GLY A 211 -20.66 4.11 -14.76
N ARG A 212 -21.37 5.23 -14.93
CA ARG A 212 -22.84 5.29 -14.94
C ARG A 212 -23.53 4.28 -15.87
N LEU A 213 -22.91 3.92 -16.98
CA LEU A 213 -23.45 2.90 -17.91
C LEU A 213 -23.21 1.47 -17.41
N PHE A 214 -22.08 1.17 -16.76
CA PHE A 214 -21.88 -0.09 -16.05
C PHE A 214 -22.90 -0.25 -14.91
N LEU A 215 -23.11 0.79 -14.11
CA LEU A 215 -24.10 0.80 -13.04
C LEU A 215 -25.51 0.52 -13.57
N ALA A 216 -25.92 1.21 -14.64
CA ALA A 216 -27.23 1.03 -15.26
C ALA A 216 -27.41 -0.41 -15.76
N GLU A 217 -26.43 -0.93 -16.50
CA GLU A 217 -26.44 -2.30 -17.03
C GLU A 217 -26.52 -3.34 -15.90
N PHE A 218 -25.66 -3.23 -14.89
CA PHE A 218 -25.62 -4.13 -13.73
C PHE A 218 -26.92 -4.11 -12.91
N GLN A 219 -27.55 -2.94 -12.77
CA GLN A 219 -28.82 -2.78 -12.04
C GLN A 219 -30.02 -3.43 -12.74
N THR A 220 -29.99 -3.62 -14.07
CA THR A 220 -31.07 -4.31 -14.79
C THR A 220 -31.09 -5.82 -14.53
N ILE A 221 -29.94 -6.42 -14.19
CA ILE A 221 -29.84 -7.85 -13.88
C ILE A 221 -30.54 -8.14 -12.54
N PRO A 222 -31.60 -8.96 -12.49
CA PRO A 222 -32.27 -9.28 -11.23
C PRO A 222 -31.32 -9.91 -10.21
N ARG A 223 -31.40 -9.46 -8.95
CA ARG A 223 -30.61 -10.03 -7.85
C ARG A 223 -30.97 -11.48 -7.55
N ILE A 224 -32.26 -11.81 -7.64
CA ILE A 224 -32.84 -13.15 -7.45
C ILE A 224 -33.93 -13.35 -8.51
N PHE A 225 -33.96 -14.50 -9.16
CA PHE A 225 -35.04 -14.88 -10.07
C PHE A 225 -36.12 -15.66 -9.33
N SER A 226 -37.18 -14.95 -8.92
CA SER A 226 -38.30 -15.48 -8.10
C SER A 226 -39.04 -16.68 -8.69
N LYS A 227 -38.87 -16.97 -9.99
CA LYS A 227 -39.41 -18.17 -10.66
C LYS A 227 -38.75 -19.47 -10.23
N TYR A 228 -37.52 -19.43 -9.70
CA TYR A 228 -36.81 -20.62 -9.23
C TYR A 228 -37.02 -20.81 -7.71
N PRO A 229 -37.54 -21.95 -7.26
CA PRO A 229 -37.80 -22.19 -5.85
C PRO A 229 -36.50 -22.49 -5.08
N VAL A 230 -36.54 -22.23 -3.76
CA VAL A 230 -35.47 -22.47 -2.77
C VAL A 230 -36.03 -23.21 -1.54
N LYS A 231 -37.01 -24.10 -1.77
CA LYS A 231 -37.77 -24.79 -0.71
C LYS A 231 -36.88 -25.69 0.13
N GLU A 232 -35.93 -26.36 -0.50
CA GLU A 232 -35.02 -27.31 0.16
C GLU A 232 -34.09 -26.58 1.12
N ALA A 233 -33.50 -25.47 0.66
CA ALA A 233 -32.61 -24.61 1.46
C ALA A 233 -33.30 -23.95 2.67
N LYS A 234 -34.64 -23.78 2.61
CA LYS A 234 -35.47 -23.19 3.67
C LYS A 234 -36.07 -24.20 4.64
N LYS A 235 -35.81 -25.51 4.49
CA LYS A 235 -36.22 -26.50 5.50
C LYS A 235 -35.53 -26.22 6.84
N PHE A 236 -36.26 -26.43 7.95
CA PHE A 236 -35.78 -26.12 9.30
C PHE A 236 -34.40 -26.75 9.62
N HIS A 237 -34.18 -28.01 9.23
CA HIS A 237 -32.91 -28.72 9.42
C HIS A 237 -31.77 -28.26 8.46
N ASN A 238 -32.10 -27.59 7.35
CA ASN A 238 -31.12 -27.04 6.41
C ASN A 238 -30.74 -25.59 6.70
N GLY A 239 -31.59 -24.85 7.43
CA GLY A 239 -31.34 -23.47 7.86
C GLY A 239 -29.95 -23.25 8.47
N PRO A 240 -29.54 -24.03 9.50
CA PRO A 240 -28.22 -23.91 10.13
C PRO A 240 -27.04 -24.16 9.19
N LYS A 241 -27.21 -25.02 8.17
CA LYS A 241 -26.18 -25.33 7.18
C LYS A 241 -25.86 -24.15 6.24
N ASN A 242 -26.68 -23.09 6.23
CA ASN A 242 -26.42 -21.89 5.44
C ASN A 242 -25.57 -20.89 6.24
N ARG A 243 -24.51 -20.34 5.62
CA ARG A 243 -23.71 -19.25 6.20
C ARG A 243 -24.46 -17.91 6.18
N TYR A 244 -25.32 -17.70 5.18
CA TYR A 244 -26.15 -16.51 5.03
C TYR A 244 -27.60 -16.91 4.72
N VAL A 245 -28.56 -16.27 5.38
CA VAL A 245 -30.00 -16.61 5.29
C VAL A 245 -30.65 -16.22 3.96
N ASP A 246 -30.03 -15.31 3.23
CA ASP A 246 -30.48 -14.76 1.94
C ASP A 246 -29.72 -15.32 0.72
N ILE A 247 -28.62 -16.05 0.94
CA ILE A 247 -27.82 -16.70 -0.11
C ILE A 247 -28.12 -18.21 -0.15
N LEU A 248 -29.14 -18.59 -0.92
CA LEU A 248 -29.67 -19.95 -0.95
C LEU A 248 -29.60 -20.55 -2.38
N PRO A 249 -29.22 -21.84 -2.54
CA PRO A 249 -29.21 -22.49 -3.84
C PRO A 249 -30.65 -22.72 -4.34
N TYR A 250 -30.87 -22.63 -5.65
CA TYR A 250 -32.16 -23.00 -6.23
C TYR A 250 -32.34 -24.52 -6.24
N ASP A 251 -33.57 -24.99 -6.01
CA ASP A 251 -33.87 -26.42 -5.83
C ASP A 251 -33.52 -27.27 -7.07
N TYR A 252 -33.56 -26.68 -8.27
CA TYR A 252 -33.45 -27.41 -9.54
C TYR A 252 -32.02 -27.80 -9.95
N ASN A 253 -31.01 -27.10 -9.42
CA ASN A 253 -29.60 -27.34 -9.72
C ASN A 253 -28.70 -27.27 -8.48
N ARG A 254 -29.28 -27.32 -7.27
CA ARG A 254 -28.50 -27.57 -6.04
C ARG A 254 -27.72 -28.87 -6.18
N VAL A 255 -26.54 -28.92 -5.56
CA VAL A 255 -25.86 -30.22 -5.38
C VAL A 255 -26.66 -31.02 -4.34
N GLN A 256 -26.85 -32.30 -4.61
CA GLN A 256 -27.59 -33.23 -3.74
C GLN A 256 -26.60 -34.28 -3.25
N LEU A 257 -26.52 -34.47 -1.92
CA LEU A 257 -25.62 -35.45 -1.31
C LEU A 257 -26.31 -36.81 -1.14
N THR A 258 -25.55 -37.88 -1.28
CA THR A 258 -26.02 -39.27 -1.27
C THR A 258 -26.17 -39.81 0.16
N THR A 259 -26.78 -38.98 1.03
CA THR A 259 -27.46 -39.38 2.27
C THR A 259 -26.68 -40.36 3.16
N GLY A 260 -25.76 -39.83 3.97
CA GLY A 260 -24.85 -40.65 4.78
C GLY A 260 -25.48 -41.58 5.84
N ASN A 261 -26.76 -41.41 6.21
CA ASN A 261 -27.50 -42.23 7.21
C ASN A 261 -29.06 -42.11 7.22
N GLY A 262 -29.68 -41.40 6.28
CA GLY A 262 -31.16 -41.21 6.24
C GLY A 262 -31.75 -40.10 7.13
N SER A 263 -30.92 -39.34 7.86
CA SER A 263 -31.34 -38.22 8.72
C SER A 263 -31.91 -37.03 7.92
N PRO A 264 -32.97 -36.34 8.37
CA PRO A 264 -33.50 -35.16 7.65
C PRO A 264 -32.43 -34.08 7.39
N GLY A 265 -32.23 -33.70 6.12
CA GLY A 265 -31.25 -32.68 5.70
C GLY A 265 -29.85 -33.19 5.37
N CYS A 266 -29.60 -34.50 5.40
CA CYS A 266 -28.31 -35.09 5.00
C CYS A 266 -28.02 -35.01 3.49
N ASP A 267 -29.02 -34.74 2.66
CA ASP A 267 -28.91 -34.58 1.21
C ASP A 267 -28.59 -33.14 0.79
N TYR A 268 -28.53 -32.21 1.74
CA TYR A 268 -28.40 -30.79 1.50
C TYR A 268 -27.00 -30.26 1.80
N ILE A 269 -26.44 -29.55 0.81
CA ILE A 269 -25.32 -28.61 0.94
C ILE A 269 -25.66 -27.32 0.21
N ASN A 270 -25.17 -26.17 0.69
CA ASN A 270 -25.35 -24.88 0.01
C ASN A 270 -24.34 -24.75 -1.15
N ALA A 271 -24.64 -25.45 -2.24
CA ALA A 271 -23.88 -25.41 -3.48
C ALA A 271 -24.80 -25.59 -4.70
N SER A 272 -24.36 -25.11 -5.87
CA SER A 272 -25.14 -25.15 -7.11
C SER A 272 -24.25 -25.52 -8.30
N PHE A 273 -24.72 -26.39 -9.20
CA PHE A 273 -24.06 -26.64 -10.48
C PHE A 273 -24.21 -25.43 -11.40
N ILE A 274 -23.10 -24.98 -11.98
CA ILE A 274 -22.97 -23.85 -12.89
C ILE A 274 -22.42 -24.32 -14.23
N ASN A 275 -22.93 -23.78 -15.34
CA ASN A 275 -22.43 -24.10 -16.67
C ASN A 275 -21.19 -23.27 -17.01
N GLY A 276 -20.22 -23.87 -17.69
CA GLY A 276 -19.16 -23.16 -18.42
C GLY A 276 -19.72 -22.45 -19.66
N PHE A 277 -18.83 -22.09 -20.59
CA PHE A 277 -19.26 -21.48 -21.85
C PHE A 277 -19.89 -22.53 -22.78
N LYS A 278 -19.20 -23.65 -23.05
CA LYS A 278 -19.74 -24.76 -23.84
C LYS A 278 -20.03 -26.04 -23.04
N GLU A 279 -19.58 -26.10 -21.80
CA GLU A 279 -19.70 -27.28 -20.94
C GLU A 279 -20.80 -27.14 -19.88
N SER A 280 -21.78 -28.05 -19.87
CA SER A 280 -22.83 -28.07 -18.84
C SER A 280 -22.29 -28.61 -17.52
N LYS A 281 -22.60 -27.94 -16.41
CA LYS A 281 -22.10 -28.28 -15.06
C LYS A 281 -20.57 -28.27 -14.88
N LYS A 282 -19.81 -27.54 -15.71
CA LYS A 282 -18.33 -27.37 -15.58
C LYS A 282 -17.87 -27.03 -14.15
N TYR A 283 -18.68 -26.28 -13.40
CA TYR A 283 -18.36 -25.86 -12.04
C TYR A 283 -19.45 -26.19 -11.02
N ILE A 284 -19.05 -26.24 -9.76
CA ILE A 284 -19.92 -26.09 -8.60
C ILE A 284 -19.59 -24.78 -7.90
N ALA A 285 -20.56 -23.87 -7.80
CA ALA A 285 -20.46 -22.69 -6.94
C ALA A 285 -20.99 -23.02 -5.54
N ALA A 286 -20.09 -23.08 -4.55
CA ALA A 286 -20.41 -23.45 -3.16
C ALA A 286 -20.21 -22.26 -2.20
N GLN A 287 -20.91 -22.24 -1.07
CA GLN A 287 -20.51 -21.40 0.06
C GLN A 287 -19.18 -21.90 0.65
N GLY A 288 -18.42 -21.02 1.32
CA GLY A 288 -17.30 -21.45 2.16
C GLY A 288 -17.85 -22.24 3.34
N PRO A 289 -17.41 -23.50 3.55
CA PRO A 289 -17.95 -24.36 4.59
C PRO A 289 -17.89 -23.68 5.97
N LYS A 290 -18.87 -24.03 6.80
CA LYS A 290 -18.87 -23.75 8.25
C LYS A 290 -18.30 -24.97 8.96
N GLU A 291 -17.90 -24.83 10.22
CA GLU A 291 -17.42 -25.95 11.05
C GLU A 291 -18.37 -27.17 10.98
N GLU A 292 -19.68 -26.93 11.13
CA GLU A 292 -20.71 -27.97 11.08
C GLU A 292 -21.05 -28.47 9.66
N THR A 293 -20.39 -27.97 8.61
CA THR A 293 -20.59 -28.42 7.21
C THR A 293 -19.29 -28.83 6.52
N VAL A 294 -18.17 -28.98 7.22
CA VAL A 294 -16.91 -29.44 6.62
C VAL A 294 -17.03 -30.90 6.11
N GLY A 295 -17.70 -31.77 6.87
CA GLY A 295 -18.00 -33.15 6.44
C GLY A 295 -18.92 -33.21 5.21
N ASP A 296 -19.99 -32.41 5.17
CA ASP A 296 -20.84 -32.25 3.99
C ASP A 296 -20.04 -31.78 2.76
N PHE A 297 -19.08 -30.86 2.95
CA PHE A 297 -18.23 -30.35 1.87
C PHE A 297 -17.30 -31.43 1.32
N TRP A 298 -16.58 -32.18 2.16
CA TRP A 298 -15.75 -33.29 1.69
C TRP A 298 -16.56 -34.44 1.07
N ARG A 299 -17.79 -34.68 1.55
CA ARG A 299 -18.75 -35.58 0.88
C ARG A 299 -19.10 -35.10 -0.51
N MET A 300 -19.31 -33.80 -0.70
CA MET A 300 -19.51 -33.21 -2.03
C MET A 300 -18.30 -33.44 -2.95
N ILE A 301 -17.07 -33.17 -2.48
CA ILE A 301 -15.84 -33.41 -3.27
C ILE A 301 -15.73 -34.88 -3.69
N TRP A 302 -16.01 -35.81 -2.76
CA TRP A 302 -15.96 -37.25 -3.03
C TRP A 302 -17.05 -37.72 -4.00
N GLU A 303 -18.30 -37.36 -3.77
CA GLU A 303 -19.43 -37.82 -4.60
C GLU A 303 -19.41 -37.23 -6.01
N GLN A 304 -18.97 -35.97 -6.16
CA GLN A 304 -18.88 -35.30 -7.46
C GLN A 304 -17.56 -35.60 -8.19
N GLN A 305 -16.66 -36.39 -7.59
CA GLN A 305 -15.35 -36.73 -8.15
C GLN A 305 -14.50 -35.48 -8.49
N THR A 306 -14.61 -34.42 -7.70
CA THR A 306 -13.87 -33.17 -7.95
C THR A 306 -12.38 -33.35 -7.69
N SER A 307 -11.55 -33.08 -8.70
CA SER A 307 -10.08 -33.02 -8.57
C SER A 307 -9.55 -31.62 -8.25
N ILE A 308 -10.33 -30.55 -8.46
CA ILE A 308 -9.84 -29.16 -8.35
C ILE A 308 -10.78 -28.33 -7.46
N ILE A 309 -10.23 -27.71 -6.42
CA ILE A 309 -10.91 -26.74 -5.55
C ILE A 309 -10.25 -25.37 -5.71
N VAL A 310 -11.06 -24.35 -5.99
CA VAL A 310 -10.62 -22.94 -6.13
C VAL A 310 -11.28 -22.10 -5.04
N MET A 311 -10.49 -21.72 -4.04
CA MET A 311 -10.89 -20.85 -2.94
C MET A 311 -10.48 -19.41 -3.24
N VAL A 312 -11.44 -18.52 -3.49
CA VAL A 312 -11.19 -17.08 -3.74
C VAL A 312 -11.58 -16.23 -2.52
N SER A 313 -10.95 -16.53 -1.38
CA SER A 313 -11.11 -15.85 -0.08
C SER A 313 -9.98 -16.26 0.87
N ARG A 314 -9.78 -15.49 1.93
CA ARG A 314 -9.08 -15.97 3.15
C ARG A 314 -10.10 -16.65 4.09
N CYS A 315 -9.64 -17.36 5.11
CA CYS A 315 -10.53 -17.90 6.14
C CYS A 315 -11.13 -16.79 7.01
N GLU A 316 -10.34 -15.74 7.25
CA GLU A 316 -10.66 -14.56 8.02
C GLU A 316 -10.20 -13.30 7.28
N GLU A 317 -11.01 -12.24 7.40
CA GLU A 317 -10.94 -11.00 6.62
C GLU A 317 -11.67 -9.92 7.45
N GLY A 318 -10.96 -8.86 7.88
CA GLY A 318 -11.43 -7.81 8.76
C GLY A 318 -11.96 -8.32 10.10
N ASN A 319 -11.20 -9.20 10.76
CA ASN A 319 -11.57 -9.90 12.01
C ASN A 319 -12.94 -10.63 11.94
N ARG A 320 -13.28 -11.17 10.77
CA ARG A 320 -14.52 -11.92 10.53
C ARG A 320 -14.26 -13.21 9.76
N VAL A 321 -14.61 -14.34 10.38
CA VAL A 321 -14.57 -15.68 9.75
C VAL A 321 -15.47 -15.76 8.51
N LYS A 322 -14.83 -15.80 7.33
CA LYS A 322 -15.45 -15.99 6.01
C LYS A 322 -15.60 -17.45 5.63
N CYS A 323 -14.67 -18.30 6.04
CA CYS A 323 -14.64 -19.73 5.72
C CYS A 323 -14.02 -20.50 6.90
N ALA A 324 -14.57 -21.68 7.23
CA ALA A 324 -13.87 -22.63 8.09
C ALA A 324 -12.63 -23.16 7.35
N GLN A 325 -11.56 -23.47 8.09
CA GLN A 325 -10.45 -24.23 7.52
C GLN A 325 -10.87 -25.70 7.38
N TYR A 326 -10.94 -26.19 6.15
CA TYR A 326 -11.39 -27.55 5.84
C TYR A 326 -10.25 -28.47 5.36
N TRP A 327 -9.01 -28.03 5.46
CA TRP A 327 -7.80 -28.83 5.22
C TRP A 327 -6.98 -28.93 6.52
N PRO A 328 -6.05 -29.89 6.64
CA PRO A 328 -5.33 -30.12 7.89
C PRO A 328 -4.69 -28.86 8.49
N SER A 329 -4.78 -28.72 9.82
CA SER A 329 -4.11 -27.67 10.59
C SER A 329 -2.59 -27.62 10.31
N PRO A 330 -1.91 -26.45 10.38
CA PRO A 330 -0.46 -26.35 10.13
C PRO A 330 0.41 -27.32 10.94
N ASP A 331 -0.03 -27.72 12.14
CA ASP A 331 0.68 -28.68 13.00
C ASP A 331 0.49 -30.16 12.61
N ARG A 332 -0.24 -30.46 11.51
CA ARG A 332 -0.65 -31.82 11.13
C ARG A 332 -0.73 -32.02 9.62
N ASP A 333 -0.03 -33.02 9.11
CA ASP A 333 -0.15 -33.45 7.70
C ASP A 333 -1.47 -34.18 7.39
N THR A 334 -2.29 -34.53 8.38
CA THR A 334 -3.52 -35.30 8.16
C THR A 334 -4.59 -34.96 9.19
N GLU A 335 -5.81 -34.77 8.69
CA GLU A 335 -6.99 -34.48 9.51
C GLU A 335 -8.20 -35.32 9.05
N ILE A 336 -9.15 -35.49 9.96
CA ILE A 336 -10.29 -36.38 9.81
C ILE A 336 -11.58 -35.57 9.92
N PHE A 337 -12.26 -35.41 8.79
CA PHE A 337 -13.55 -34.73 8.70
C PHE A 337 -14.65 -35.78 8.49
N GLU A 338 -15.29 -36.18 9.60
CA GLU A 338 -16.27 -37.29 9.64
C GLU A 338 -15.69 -38.63 9.10
N GLU A 339 -16.21 -39.10 7.97
CA GLU A 339 -15.75 -40.29 7.24
C GLU A 339 -14.53 -40.03 6.33
N PHE A 340 -14.18 -38.78 6.06
CA PHE A 340 -13.11 -38.41 5.15
C PHE A 340 -11.80 -38.21 5.90
N ILE A 341 -10.74 -38.82 5.39
CA ILE A 341 -9.36 -38.57 5.80
C ILE A 341 -8.76 -37.68 4.72
N VAL A 342 -8.29 -36.50 5.11
CA VAL A 342 -7.64 -35.54 4.23
C VAL A 342 -6.20 -35.41 4.67
N LYS A 343 -5.28 -35.73 3.77
CA LYS A 343 -3.84 -35.64 3.99
C LYS A 343 -3.25 -34.55 3.11
N LEU A 344 -2.53 -33.61 3.71
CA LEU A 344 -1.69 -32.66 2.99
C LEU A 344 -0.43 -33.40 2.51
N THR A 345 -0.12 -33.32 1.22
CA THR A 345 1.08 -33.96 0.64
C THR A 345 2.13 -32.95 0.20
N LEU A 346 1.70 -31.74 -0.19
CA LEU A 346 2.55 -30.61 -0.53
C LEU A 346 1.76 -29.30 -0.33
N GLU A 347 2.41 -28.26 0.20
CA GLU A 347 1.89 -26.89 0.22
C GLU A 347 2.92 -25.94 -0.38
N ASP A 348 2.54 -25.27 -1.46
CA ASP A 348 3.36 -24.29 -2.16
C ASP A 348 2.76 -22.88 -2.03
N HIS A 349 3.48 -22.02 -1.32
CA HIS A 349 3.17 -20.60 -1.20
C HIS A 349 3.74 -19.82 -2.39
N TYR A 350 2.89 -19.02 -3.02
CA TYR A 350 3.20 -18.02 -4.05
C TYR A 350 2.65 -16.65 -3.58
N PRO A 351 3.00 -15.54 -4.23
CA PRO A 351 2.59 -14.20 -3.79
C PRO A 351 1.07 -14.03 -3.72
N ASP A 352 0.36 -14.46 -4.77
CA ASP A 352 -1.08 -14.25 -4.91
C ASP A 352 -1.95 -15.45 -4.55
N TYR A 353 -1.34 -16.63 -4.40
CA TYR A 353 -2.06 -17.86 -4.17
C TYR A 353 -1.24 -18.93 -3.44
N ILE A 354 -1.93 -19.84 -2.78
CA ILE A 354 -1.35 -21.03 -2.13
C ILE A 354 -1.91 -22.27 -2.82
N ILE A 355 -1.04 -23.18 -3.27
CA ILE A 355 -1.43 -24.47 -3.85
C ILE A 355 -1.20 -25.56 -2.81
N ARG A 356 -2.22 -26.36 -2.53
CA ARG A 356 -2.17 -27.55 -1.68
C ARG A 356 -2.48 -28.77 -2.51
N HIS A 357 -1.60 -29.76 -2.47
CA HIS A 357 -1.91 -31.10 -2.94
C HIS A 357 -2.47 -31.90 -1.77
N LEU A 358 -3.69 -32.42 -1.95
CA LEU A 358 -4.43 -33.14 -0.92
C LEU A 358 -4.72 -34.57 -1.39
N SER A 359 -4.50 -35.54 -0.52
CA SER A 359 -5.01 -36.90 -0.66
C SER A 359 -6.31 -37.02 0.12
N LEU A 360 -7.37 -37.45 -0.56
CA LEU A 360 -8.70 -37.67 0.00
C LEU A 360 -9.01 -39.18 0.00
N THR A 361 -9.32 -39.72 1.17
CA THR A 361 -9.74 -41.12 1.34
C THR A 361 -11.04 -41.19 2.14
N ASN A 362 -12.03 -41.95 1.66
CA ASN A 362 -13.26 -42.24 2.41
C ASN A 362 -13.06 -43.53 3.23
N LYS A 363 -13.23 -43.48 4.55
CA LYS A 363 -13.13 -44.66 5.44
C LYS A 363 -14.09 -45.79 5.08
N ARG A 364 -15.21 -45.48 4.43
CA ARG A 364 -16.21 -46.46 3.97
C ARG A 364 -15.74 -47.22 2.73
N ASP A 365 -14.97 -46.56 1.85
CA ASP A 365 -14.52 -47.07 0.56
C ASP A 365 -13.05 -47.52 0.62
N LYS A 366 -12.82 -48.68 1.26
CA LYS A 366 -11.47 -49.22 1.48
C LYS A 366 -10.69 -49.39 0.16
N GLY A 367 -9.55 -48.70 0.06
CA GLY A 367 -8.59 -48.85 -1.04
C GLY A 367 -8.72 -47.84 -2.18
N VAL A 368 -9.61 -46.85 -2.08
CA VAL A 368 -9.68 -45.74 -3.04
C VAL A 368 -9.12 -44.46 -2.41
N GLU A 369 -8.01 -43.99 -2.94
CA GLU A 369 -7.38 -42.70 -2.64
C GLU A 369 -7.55 -41.78 -3.86
N ARG A 370 -7.80 -40.49 -3.64
CA ARG A 370 -7.97 -39.50 -4.73
C ARG A 370 -7.12 -38.26 -4.48
N GLU A 371 -6.40 -37.83 -5.50
CA GLU A 371 -5.70 -36.54 -5.48
C GLU A 371 -6.70 -35.39 -5.73
N VAL A 372 -6.58 -34.34 -4.92
CA VAL A 372 -7.33 -33.10 -5.03
C VAL A 372 -6.34 -31.93 -4.96
N THR A 373 -6.26 -31.14 -6.02
CA THR A 373 -5.51 -29.88 -6.05
C THR A 373 -6.39 -28.76 -5.52
N HIS A 374 -5.94 -28.11 -4.45
CA HIS A 374 -6.64 -27.00 -3.82
C HIS A 374 -5.81 -25.72 -4.00
N ILE A 375 -6.31 -24.76 -4.78
CA ILE A 375 -5.70 -23.44 -4.95
C ILE A 375 -6.50 -22.38 -4.20
N GLN A 376 -5.83 -21.62 -3.36
CA GLN A 376 -6.39 -20.50 -2.60
C GLN A 376 -5.82 -19.18 -3.10
N PHE A 377 -6.64 -18.33 -3.70
CA PHE A 377 -6.24 -16.97 -4.09
C PHE A 377 -6.35 -16.03 -2.88
N VAL A 378 -5.24 -15.42 -2.49
CA VAL A 378 -5.09 -14.59 -1.28
C VAL A 378 -4.97 -13.10 -1.57
N SER A 379 -4.71 -12.68 -2.81
CA SER A 379 -4.64 -11.27 -3.24
C SER A 379 -6.00 -10.63 -3.60
N TRP A 380 -7.12 -11.13 -3.03
CA TRP A 380 -8.41 -10.44 -3.15
C TRP A 380 -8.70 -9.64 -1.87
N PRO A 381 -8.76 -8.30 -1.92
CA PRO A 381 -9.00 -7.47 -0.75
C PRO A 381 -10.41 -7.65 -0.17
N ASP A 382 -10.54 -7.39 1.12
CA ASP A 382 -11.77 -7.56 1.90
C ASP A 382 -12.87 -6.61 1.43
N HIS A 383 -12.46 -5.40 1.02
CA HIS A 383 -13.26 -4.39 0.37
C HIS A 383 -12.81 -4.23 -1.09
N GLY A 384 -13.77 -4.17 -2.02
CA GLY A 384 -13.49 -3.95 -3.45
C GLY A 384 -13.07 -5.18 -4.25
N VAL A 385 -12.05 -4.99 -5.11
CA VAL A 385 -11.53 -5.93 -6.11
C VAL A 385 -10.00 -5.82 -6.19
N PRO A 386 -9.26 -6.83 -6.70
CA PRO A 386 -7.82 -6.71 -6.94
C PRO A 386 -7.51 -5.55 -7.89
N ASP A 387 -6.46 -4.77 -7.61
CA ASP A 387 -6.02 -3.63 -8.42
C ASP A 387 -5.46 -4.02 -9.81
N GLU A 388 -5.03 -5.28 -9.96
CA GLU A 388 -4.50 -5.84 -11.20
C GLU A 388 -5.37 -7.00 -11.68
N ALA A 389 -6.13 -6.77 -12.75
CA ALA A 389 -6.99 -7.80 -13.35
C ALA A 389 -6.18 -9.02 -13.88
N HIS A 390 -4.89 -8.83 -14.21
CA HIS A 390 -4.00 -9.92 -14.61
C HIS A 390 -3.90 -11.03 -13.56
N LEU A 391 -4.01 -10.73 -12.26
CA LEU A 391 -3.87 -11.75 -11.21
C LEU A 391 -4.95 -12.84 -11.30
N LEU A 392 -6.16 -12.48 -11.76
CA LEU A 392 -7.23 -13.44 -12.02
C LEU A 392 -7.05 -14.21 -13.33
N LEU A 393 -6.38 -13.62 -14.33
CA LEU A 393 -5.93 -14.35 -15.52
C LEU A 393 -4.83 -15.35 -15.16
N LYS A 394 -3.87 -14.98 -14.30
CA LYS A 394 -2.83 -15.88 -13.77
C LYS A 394 -3.45 -17.02 -12.97
N LEU A 395 -4.40 -16.72 -12.08
CA LEU A 395 -5.18 -17.74 -11.37
C LEU A 395 -5.88 -18.70 -12.35
N ARG A 396 -6.51 -18.18 -13.41
CA ARG A 396 -7.13 -19.00 -14.47
C ARG A 396 -6.11 -19.90 -15.16
N ARG A 397 -4.94 -19.37 -15.57
CA ARG A 397 -3.86 -20.18 -16.19
C ARG A 397 -3.45 -21.35 -15.29
N ARG A 398 -3.28 -21.11 -13.98
CA ARG A 398 -2.90 -22.17 -13.03
C ARG A 398 -4.04 -23.17 -12.79
N VAL A 399 -5.29 -22.73 -12.67
CA VAL A 399 -6.44 -23.65 -12.58
C VAL A 399 -6.56 -24.53 -13.82
N ASN A 400 -6.37 -23.96 -15.02
CA ASN A 400 -6.50 -24.69 -16.28
C ASN A 400 -5.30 -25.59 -16.60
N SER A 401 -4.15 -25.40 -15.93
CA SER A 401 -3.00 -26.31 -16.05
C SER A 401 -3.08 -27.55 -15.14
N PHE A 402 -4.02 -27.59 -14.20
CA PHE A 402 -4.21 -28.74 -13.30
C PHE A 402 -4.93 -29.91 -13.99
N LYS A 403 -4.54 -31.13 -13.62
CA LYS A 403 -5.15 -32.37 -14.15
C LYS A 403 -6.51 -32.63 -13.51
N ASN A 404 -7.59 -32.46 -14.26
CA ASN A 404 -8.93 -32.90 -13.84
C ASN A 404 -9.09 -34.43 -14.05
N PHE A 405 -8.42 -35.23 -13.23
CA PHE A 405 -8.28 -36.69 -13.41
C PHE A 405 -9.59 -37.47 -13.57
N PHE A 406 -10.67 -37.02 -12.92
CA PHE A 406 -11.96 -37.72 -12.94
C PHE A 406 -13.02 -37.01 -13.81
N SER A 407 -12.65 -35.94 -14.52
CA SER A 407 -13.58 -35.07 -15.27
C SER A 407 -14.76 -34.57 -14.44
N GLY A 408 -14.56 -34.42 -13.13
CA GLY A 408 -15.57 -33.88 -12.21
C GLY A 408 -15.64 -32.34 -12.31
N PRO A 409 -16.72 -31.72 -11.81
CA PRO A 409 -16.85 -30.27 -11.80
C PRO A 409 -15.79 -29.63 -10.89
N ILE A 410 -15.26 -28.49 -11.32
CA ILE A 410 -14.35 -27.67 -10.51
C ILE A 410 -15.18 -27.00 -9.41
N VAL A 411 -14.82 -27.19 -8.14
CA VAL A 411 -15.52 -26.56 -7.01
C VAL A 411 -14.90 -25.20 -6.76
N ILE A 412 -15.70 -24.14 -6.86
CA ILE A 412 -15.26 -22.75 -6.71
C ILE A 412 -16.08 -22.13 -5.58
N HIS A 413 -15.41 -21.54 -4.58
CA HIS A 413 -16.09 -20.90 -3.46
C HIS A 413 -15.36 -19.65 -2.94
N CYS A 414 -16.08 -18.87 -2.15
CA CYS A 414 -15.55 -17.81 -1.31
C CYS A 414 -16.23 -17.93 0.06
N SER A 415 -16.66 -16.84 0.70
CA SER A 415 -17.58 -16.90 1.85
C SER A 415 -18.99 -17.36 1.45
N ALA A 416 -19.69 -16.58 0.61
CA ALA A 416 -21.08 -16.83 0.23
C ALA A 416 -21.24 -17.71 -1.04
N GLY A 417 -20.17 -17.86 -1.82
CA GLY A 417 -20.22 -18.61 -3.08
C GLY A 417 -20.93 -17.89 -4.21
N VAL A 418 -20.94 -16.55 -4.23
CA VAL A 418 -21.69 -15.76 -5.24
C VAL A 418 -20.91 -14.56 -5.80
N GLY A 419 -20.25 -13.76 -4.96
CA GLY A 419 -19.49 -12.58 -5.39
C GLY A 419 -18.21 -12.93 -6.14
N ARG A 420 -17.09 -13.06 -5.41
CA ARG A 420 -15.77 -13.45 -5.97
C ARG A 420 -15.85 -14.74 -6.80
N THR A 421 -16.56 -15.76 -6.31
CA THR A 421 -16.88 -17.00 -7.04
C THR A 421 -17.52 -16.78 -8.40
N GLY A 422 -18.60 -15.97 -8.47
CA GLY A 422 -19.27 -15.69 -9.73
C GLY A 422 -18.43 -14.81 -10.67
N THR A 423 -17.55 -13.99 -10.11
CA THR A 423 -16.61 -13.16 -10.88
C THR A 423 -15.54 -14.02 -11.54
N PHE A 424 -14.90 -14.95 -10.80
CA PHE A 424 -13.91 -15.87 -11.37
C PHE A 424 -14.53 -16.80 -12.44
N ILE A 425 -15.71 -17.36 -12.18
CA ILE A 425 -16.46 -18.14 -13.19
C ILE A 425 -16.80 -17.29 -14.42
N GLY A 426 -17.21 -16.03 -14.21
CA GLY A 426 -17.48 -15.07 -15.27
C GLY A 426 -16.25 -14.79 -16.13
N ILE A 427 -15.08 -14.64 -15.52
CA ILE A 427 -13.80 -14.47 -16.23
C ILE A 427 -13.46 -15.75 -17.03
N ASP A 428 -13.41 -16.93 -16.41
CA ASP A 428 -12.99 -18.16 -17.11
C ASP A 428 -13.87 -18.46 -18.33
N ALA A 429 -15.19 -18.39 -18.18
CA ALA A 429 -16.12 -18.68 -19.27
C ALA A 429 -16.17 -17.58 -20.35
N MET A 430 -16.02 -16.30 -19.99
CA MET A 430 -16.00 -15.22 -20.99
C MET A 430 -14.65 -15.12 -21.71
N MET A 431 -13.56 -15.52 -21.06
CA MET A 431 -12.28 -15.80 -21.73
C MET A 431 -12.42 -16.96 -22.72
N GLU A 432 -13.00 -18.09 -22.31
CA GLU A 432 -13.27 -19.25 -23.20
C GLU A 432 -14.17 -18.84 -24.39
N SER A 433 -15.14 -17.95 -24.17
CA SER A 433 -15.98 -17.36 -25.24
C SER A 433 -15.18 -16.52 -26.22
N LEU A 434 -14.27 -15.68 -25.71
CA LEU A 434 -13.44 -14.80 -26.51
C LEU A 434 -12.42 -15.60 -27.33
N GLU A 435 -11.78 -16.60 -26.73
CA GLU A 435 -10.80 -17.51 -27.34
C GLU A 435 -11.42 -18.35 -28.48
N VAL A 436 -12.67 -18.80 -28.31
CA VAL A 436 -13.33 -19.73 -29.26
C VAL A 436 -14.21 -19.03 -30.30
N GLU A 437 -14.79 -17.87 -29.99
CA GLU A 437 -15.75 -17.18 -30.87
C GLU A 437 -15.37 -15.72 -31.20
N GLY A 438 -14.23 -15.21 -30.71
CA GLY A 438 -13.79 -13.83 -30.92
C GLY A 438 -14.66 -12.77 -30.24
N ARG A 439 -15.60 -13.19 -29.39
CA ARG A 439 -16.60 -12.33 -28.73
C ARG A 439 -17.02 -12.87 -27.36
N ALA A 440 -17.47 -11.99 -26.47
CA ALA A 440 -17.98 -12.32 -25.13
C ALA A 440 -19.29 -11.59 -24.81
N ASP A 441 -20.27 -12.34 -24.27
CA ASP A 441 -21.53 -11.79 -23.75
C ASP A 441 -21.52 -11.78 -22.21
N ILE A 442 -20.77 -10.84 -21.64
CA ILE A 442 -20.60 -10.74 -20.19
C ILE A 442 -21.95 -10.50 -19.49
N TYR A 443 -22.83 -9.70 -20.10
CA TYR A 443 -24.16 -9.42 -19.57
C TYR A 443 -25.05 -10.67 -19.54
N GLY A 444 -25.23 -11.31 -20.70
CA GLY A 444 -26.07 -12.50 -20.85
C GLY A 444 -25.54 -13.69 -20.03
N TYR A 445 -24.21 -13.83 -19.92
CA TYR A 445 -23.60 -14.85 -19.07
C TYR A 445 -23.84 -14.57 -17.58
N VAL A 446 -23.70 -13.34 -17.09
CA VAL A 446 -24.04 -13.02 -15.68
C VAL A 446 -25.55 -13.18 -15.40
N VAL A 447 -26.42 -12.88 -16.37
CA VAL A 447 -27.85 -13.23 -16.31
C VAL A 447 -28.05 -14.74 -16.20
N MET A 448 -27.32 -15.56 -16.96
CA MET A 448 -27.34 -17.02 -16.85
C MET A 448 -26.86 -17.50 -15.47
N LEU A 449 -25.74 -16.97 -14.98
CA LEU A 449 -25.23 -17.28 -13.64
C LEU A 449 -26.29 -16.99 -12.56
N ARG A 450 -26.97 -15.83 -12.63
CA ARG A 450 -28.04 -15.47 -11.66
C ARG A 450 -29.32 -16.29 -11.79
N ARG A 451 -29.55 -16.94 -12.94
CA ARG A 451 -30.59 -17.97 -13.11
C ARG A 451 -30.19 -19.30 -12.45
N GLN A 452 -28.89 -19.64 -12.40
CA GLN A 452 -28.37 -20.87 -11.77
C GLN A 452 -28.08 -20.74 -10.26
N ARG A 453 -27.67 -19.57 -9.77
CA ARG A 453 -27.47 -19.30 -8.33
C ARG A 453 -27.75 -17.84 -8.05
N CYS A 454 -28.42 -17.50 -6.95
CA CYS A 454 -28.75 -16.11 -6.64
C CYS A 454 -27.49 -15.22 -6.55
N LEU A 455 -27.60 -13.93 -6.88
CA LEU A 455 -26.58 -12.91 -6.59
C LEU A 455 -25.16 -13.15 -7.17
N MET A 456 -24.98 -14.08 -8.11
CA MET A 456 -23.71 -14.28 -8.82
C MET A 456 -23.22 -12.97 -9.43
N VAL A 457 -21.94 -12.63 -9.17
CA VAL A 457 -21.35 -11.28 -9.36
C VAL A 457 -22.14 -10.26 -8.53
N GLN A 458 -21.68 -9.98 -7.31
CA GLN A 458 -22.53 -9.42 -6.25
C GLN A 458 -22.57 -7.88 -6.24
N VAL A 459 -21.50 -7.23 -6.67
CA VAL A 459 -21.35 -5.75 -6.72
C VAL A 459 -20.89 -5.30 -8.09
N GLU A 460 -21.06 -4.00 -8.40
CA GLU A 460 -20.70 -3.43 -9.69
C GLU A 460 -19.20 -3.54 -9.99
N ALA A 461 -18.32 -3.25 -9.02
CA ALA A 461 -16.87 -3.36 -9.21
C ALA A 461 -16.45 -4.77 -9.67
N GLN A 462 -17.12 -5.82 -9.17
CA GLN A 462 -16.91 -7.20 -9.62
C GLN A 462 -17.37 -7.44 -11.07
N TYR A 463 -18.40 -6.74 -11.54
CA TYR A 463 -18.88 -6.80 -12.92
C TYR A 463 -17.95 -6.04 -13.90
N ILE A 464 -17.44 -4.89 -13.45
CA ILE A 464 -16.40 -4.13 -14.16
C ILE A 464 -15.11 -4.95 -14.26
N LEU A 465 -14.71 -5.65 -13.19
CA LEU A 465 -13.52 -6.50 -13.17
C LEU A 465 -13.52 -7.60 -14.24
N ILE A 466 -14.69 -8.18 -14.57
CA ILE A 466 -14.78 -9.16 -15.68
C ILE A 466 -14.43 -8.49 -17.01
N HIS A 467 -14.92 -7.26 -17.24
CA HIS A 467 -14.57 -6.50 -18.44
C HIS A 467 -13.09 -6.10 -18.45
N GLN A 468 -12.51 -5.74 -17.30
CA GLN A 468 -11.09 -5.42 -17.16
C GLN A 468 -10.19 -6.63 -17.43
N ALA A 469 -10.54 -7.82 -16.93
CA ALA A 469 -9.78 -9.04 -17.16
C ALA A 469 -9.80 -9.49 -18.63
N LEU A 470 -10.96 -9.41 -19.30
CA LEU A 470 -11.01 -9.65 -20.75
C LEU A 470 -10.24 -8.58 -21.53
N LEU A 471 -10.32 -7.30 -21.11
CA LEU A 471 -9.60 -6.21 -21.77
C LEU A 471 -8.08 -6.39 -21.65
N GLU A 472 -7.60 -6.70 -20.45
CA GLU A 472 -6.21 -7.03 -20.14
C GLU A 472 -5.68 -8.11 -21.11
N HIS A 473 -6.41 -9.19 -21.31
CA HIS A 473 -6.02 -10.21 -22.28
C HIS A 473 -6.07 -9.72 -23.74
N THR A 474 -7.13 -9.02 -24.17
CA THR A 474 -7.20 -8.52 -25.56
C THR A 474 -6.11 -7.51 -25.92
N GLN A 475 -5.64 -6.72 -24.95
CA GLN A 475 -4.64 -5.68 -25.19
C GLN A 475 -3.21 -6.20 -25.14
N PHE A 476 -2.93 -7.14 -24.25
CA PHE A 476 -1.57 -7.55 -23.92
C PHE A 476 -1.24 -8.99 -24.30
N GLY A 477 -2.26 -9.84 -24.45
CA GLY A 477 -2.14 -11.26 -24.77
C GLY A 477 -1.72 -12.11 -23.57
N GLU A 478 -1.11 -13.25 -23.88
CA GLU A 478 -0.44 -14.12 -22.92
C GLU A 478 1.08 -13.96 -23.09
N THR A 479 1.71 -13.29 -22.12
CA THR A 479 3.14 -12.93 -22.13
C THR A 479 3.98 -13.75 -21.15
N GLU A 480 3.34 -14.59 -20.33
CA GLU A 480 3.98 -15.55 -19.44
C GLU A 480 4.45 -16.78 -20.24
N SER A 481 5.75 -17.07 -20.21
CA SER A 481 6.35 -18.26 -20.82
C SER A 481 6.92 -19.21 -19.77
N PRO A 482 6.76 -20.54 -19.92
CA PRO A 482 7.51 -21.52 -19.13
C PRO A 482 9.02 -21.35 -19.33
N LEU A 483 9.82 -21.56 -18.28
CA LEU A 483 11.28 -21.42 -18.33
C LEU A 483 11.91 -22.33 -19.40
N GLN A 484 11.33 -23.52 -19.59
CA GLN A 484 11.76 -24.50 -20.59
C GLN A 484 11.64 -23.98 -22.03
N GLU A 485 10.70 -23.06 -22.27
CA GLU A 485 10.39 -22.51 -23.58
C GLU A 485 11.08 -21.15 -23.83
N LEU A 486 11.79 -20.59 -22.83
CA LEU A 486 12.42 -19.27 -22.87
C LEU A 486 13.24 -19.02 -24.15
N HIS A 487 14.10 -19.95 -24.55
CA HIS A 487 14.97 -19.82 -25.73
C HIS A 487 14.18 -19.88 -27.04
N SER A 488 13.13 -20.69 -27.13
CA SER A 488 12.21 -20.72 -28.27
C SER A 488 11.36 -19.45 -28.35
N THR A 489 10.80 -18.99 -27.23
CA THR A 489 10.05 -17.72 -27.16
C THR A 489 10.93 -16.56 -27.60
N LEU A 490 12.16 -16.48 -27.09
CA LEU A 490 13.12 -15.43 -27.46
C LEU A 490 13.49 -15.47 -28.94
N SER A 491 13.70 -16.67 -29.49
CA SER A 491 13.97 -16.87 -30.92
C SER A 491 12.80 -16.43 -31.80
N THR A 492 11.56 -16.56 -31.31
CA THR A 492 10.34 -16.04 -31.96
C THR A 492 10.23 -14.53 -31.81
N LEU A 493 10.45 -13.98 -30.60
CA LEU A 493 10.42 -12.54 -30.34
C LEU A 493 11.44 -11.75 -31.18
N LYS A 494 12.61 -12.35 -31.46
CA LYS A 494 13.66 -11.78 -32.34
C LYS A 494 13.35 -11.91 -33.85
N GLN A 495 12.25 -12.57 -34.26
CA GLN A 495 11.81 -12.61 -35.67
C GLN A 495 11.04 -11.36 -36.07
N ARG A 496 11.14 -10.99 -37.35
CA ARG A 496 10.33 -9.93 -37.98
C ARG A 496 9.00 -10.50 -38.48
N THR A 497 7.95 -9.69 -38.41
CA THR A 497 6.64 -10.06 -38.98
C THR A 497 6.67 -9.99 -40.52
N ALA A 498 5.72 -10.68 -41.18
CA ALA A 498 5.69 -10.71 -42.64
C ALA A 498 5.26 -9.37 -43.28
N ASP A 499 4.54 -8.55 -42.51
CA ASP A 499 3.87 -7.32 -42.99
C ASP A 499 4.51 -6.03 -42.45
N ASN A 500 5.48 -6.10 -41.52
CA ASN A 500 6.13 -4.94 -40.89
C ASN A 500 7.66 -5.11 -40.81
N GLU A 501 8.42 -4.02 -40.71
CA GLU A 501 9.88 -4.10 -40.51
C GLU A 501 10.29 -4.41 -39.06
N SER A 502 9.36 -4.29 -38.10
CA SER A 502 9.55 -4.56 -36.68
C SER A 502 9.63 -6.06 -36.35
N THR A 503 10.30 -6.34 -35.24
CA THR A 503 10.33 -7.62 -34.54
C THR A 503 9.14 -7.78 -33.61
N LEU A 504 8.78 -9.02 -33.29
CA LEU A 504 7.73 -9.31 -32.32
C LEU A 504 8.05 -8.79 -30.91
N MET A 505 9.34 -8.61 -30.56
CA MET A 505 9.78 -7.95 -29.33
C MET A 505 9.52 -6.43 -29.35
N GLU A 506 9.72 -5.76 -30.48
CA GLU A 506 9.37 -4.34 -30.66
C GLU A 506 7.86 -4.16 -30.56
N ASP A 507 7.08 -5.00 -31.26
CA ASP A 507 5.62 -4.99 -31.19
C ASP A 507 5.10 -5.26 -29.75
N GLU A 508 5.82 -6.05 -28.96
CA GLU A 508 5.52 -6.28 -27.53
C GLU A 508 5.88 -5.08 -26.66
N PHE A 509 7.05 -4.48 -26.86
CA PHE A 509 7.46 -3.27 -26.15
C PHE A 509 6.51 -2.10 -26.40
N ASP A 510 6.03 -1.94 -27.65
CA ASP A 510 5.08 -0.89 -28.03
C ASP A 510 3.67 -1.11 -27.45
N ARG A 511 3.29 -2.36 -27.11
CA ARG A 511 2.06 -2.65 -26.35
C ARG A 511 2.15 -2.22 -24.87
N LEU A 512 3.33 -1.99 -24.30
CA LEU A 512 3.47 -1.60 -22.90
C LEU A 512 2.87 -0.20 -22.66
N PRO A 513 1.84 -0.05 -21.81
CA PRO A 513 1.18 1.23 -21.60
C PRO A 513 2.14 2.30 -21.04
N THR A 514 2.07 3.51 -21.60
CA THR A 514 2.73 4.68 -21.00
C THR A 514 1.76 5.35 -20.02
N PHE A 515 1.95 5.11 -18.71
CA PHE A 515 1.11 5.61 -17.61
C PHE A 515 1.22 7.14 -17.37
N LYS A 516 1.20 7.94 -18.44
CA LYS A 516 1.25 9.40 -18.40
C LYS A 516 0.00 9.94 -17.70
N SER A 517 0.19 10.70 -16.62
CA SER A 517 -0.89 11.25 -15.79
C SER A 517 -1.82 10.20 -15.17
N TRP A 518 -1.35 8.96 -14.99
CA TRP A 518 -2.09 7.85 -14.37
C TRP A 518 -2.49 8.14 -12.91
N ARG A 519 -1.57 8.71 -12.14
CA ARG A 519 -1.77 9.16 -10.76
C ARG A 519 -1.16 10.56 -10.60
N THR A 520 -1.53 11.24 -9.52
CA THR A 520 -0.98 12.56 -9.18
C THR A 520 0.50 12.44 -8.78
N CYS A 521 1.22 13.54 -8.93
CA CYS A 521 2.59 13.74 -8.45
C CYS A 521 2.68 15.15 -7.81
N ASN A 522 1.63 15.57 -7.14
CA ASN A 522 1.42 16.96 -6.73
C ASN A 522 2.47 17.36 -5.70
N THR A 523 2.74 16.49 -4.71
CA THR A 523 3.74 16.74 -3.66
C THR A 523 5.13 16.98 -4.26
N GLY A 524 5.56 16.10 -5.18
CA GLY A 524 6.88 16.21 -5.80
C GLY A 524 7.00 17.32 -6.85
N LYS A 525 5.89 17.83 -7.38
CA LYS A 525 5.85 18.94 -8.35
C LYS A 525 5.59 20.31 -7.70
N GLY A 526 5.29 20.37 -6.41
CA GLY A 526 5.16 21.61 -5.64
C GLY A 526 6.43 22.46 -5.67
N GLU A 527 6.29 23.79 -5.61
CA GLU A 527 7.40 24.75 -5.80
C GLU A 527 8.53 24.54 -4.78
N GLU A 528 8.16 24.20 -3.54
CA GLU A 528 9.07 23.87 -2.44
C GLU A 528 9.90 22.60 -2.68
N ASN A 529 9.33 21.62 -3.40
CA ASN A 529 9.92 20.31 -3.63
C ASN A 529 10.58 20.15 -5.00
N LYS A 530 10.31 21.03 -5.98
CA LYS A 530 10.94 21.00 -7.31
C LYS A 530 12.46 20.88 -7.25
N LYS A 531 13.12 21.64 -6.35
CA LYS A 531 14.58 21.64 -6.18
C LYS A 531 15.14 20.34 -5.60
N LYS A 532 14.31 19.49 -4.99
CA LYS A 532 14.69 18.17 -4.47
C LYS A 532 14.66 17.08 -5.55
N ASN A 533 14.22 17.39 -6.78
CA ASN A 533 14.21 16.45 -7.90
C ASN A 533 15.42 16.71 -8.81
N ARG A 534 16.19 15.66 -9.14
CA ARG A 534 17.27 15.78 -10.13
C ARG A 534 16.73 16.03 -11.54
N THR A 535 15.55 15.49 -11.86
CA THR A 535 14.91 15.63 -13.17
C THR A 535 13.39 15.83 -13.01
N SER A 536 12.82 16.84 -13.67
CA SER A 536 11.37 17.14 -13.61
C SER A 536 10.46 16.09 -14.25
N SER A 537 11.03 15.15 -15.01
CA SER A 537 10.31 14.09 -15.72
C SER A 537 10.30 12.74 -15.02
N VAL A 538 10.94 12.64 -13.84
CA VAL A 538 10.93 11.45 -12.99
C VAL A 538 10.62 11.91 -11.57
N VAL A 539 9.33 11.91 -11.25
CA VAL A 539 8.79 12.29 -9.94
C VAL A 539 7.95 11.11 -9.45
N PRO A 540 8.04 10.70 -8.17
CA PRO A 540 7.17 9.66 -7.61
C PRO A 540 5.69 10.05 -7.79
N TYR A 541 4.81 9.05 -7.88
CA TYR A 541 3.39 9.29 -7.71
C TYR A 541 3.08 9.47 -6.23
N ASP A 542 2.06 10.27 -5.89
CA ASP A 542 1.77 10.58 -4.49
C ASP A 542 1.35 9.33 -3.70
N TYR A 543 0.67 8.36 -4.35
CA TYR A 543 0.14 7.15 -3.70
C TYR A 543 1.21 6.15 -3.22
N ASN A 544 2.43 6.19 -3.78
CA ASN A 544 3.52 5.28 -3.41
C ASN A 544 4.85 6.01 -3.19
N ARG A 545 4.82 7.34 -2.99
CA ARG A 545 6.02 8.08 -2.55
C ARG A 545 6.47 7.57 -1.18
N VAL A 546 7.78 7.57 -0.96
CA VAL A 546 8.32 7.42 0.39
C VAL A 546 7.85 8.62 1.24
N GLN A 547 7.34 8.32 2.44
CA GLN A 547 6.90 9.33 3.41
C GLN A 547 7.91 9.38 4.56
N LEU A 548 8.51 10.55 4.80
CA LEU A 548 9.45 10.74 5.92
C LEU A 548 8.76 11.51 7.03
N LYS A 549 8.73 10.94 8.23
CA LYS A 549 8.17 11.59 9.42
C LYS A 549 9.09 12.73 9.88
N THR A 550 8.50 13.85 10.25
CA THR A 550 9.21 14.96 10.92
C THR A 550 9.22 14.75 12.43
N ASP A 551 10.36 15.00 13.07
CA ASP A 551 10.68 14.61 14.46
C ASP A 551 9.92 15.39 15.56
N GLU A 552 8.89 16.15 15.22
CA GLU A 552 8.12 17.00 16.16
C GLU A 552 6.92 16.28 16.80
N GLY A 553 7.17 15.26 17.63
CA GLY A 553 6.17 14.84 18.63
C GLY A 553 6.09 13.36 18.99
N GLN A 554 6.61 13.05 20.17
CA GLN A 554 6.20 11.96 21.09
C GLN A 554 5.63 10.65 20.50
N SER A 555 6.44 9.61 20.66
CA SER A 555 6.04 8.20 20.79
C SER A 555 4.62 7.98 21.32
N HIS A 556 3.72 7.57 20.43
CA HIS A 556 2.80 6.49 20.74
C HIS A 556 3.31 5.24 20.03
N GLU A 557 3.77 4.26 20.81
CA GLU A 557 3.90 2.89 20.35
C GLU A 557 2.47 2.37 20.12
N SER A 558 1.99 2.45 18.88
CA SER A 558 0.95 1.55 18.39
C SER A 558 1.65 0.31 17.86
N ASP A 559 1.36 -0.85 18.47
CA ASP A 559 1.85 -2.14 17.98
C ASP A 559 1.51 -2.32 16.50
N ALA A 560 2.43 -2.94 15.76
CA ALA A 560 2.26 -3.25 14.35
C ALA A 560 1.39 -4.50 14.19
N ASP A 561 0.09 -4.34 14.44
CA ASP A 561 -0.95 -5.29 14.01
C ASP A 561 -1.49 -4.88 12.63
N ASP A 562 -1.67 -5.86 11.76
CA ASP A 562 -2.07 -5.69 10.36
C ASP A 562 -3.53 -5.21 10.23
N ASP A 563 -3.74 -3.92 9.96
CA ASP A 563 -4.88 -3.41 9.18
C ASP A 563 -4.53 -2.02 8.63
N TYR A 564 -4.04 -1.95 7.39
CA TYR A 564 -3.84 -0.69 6.65
C TYR A 564 -5.19 -0.17 6.12
N ASP A 565 -6.08 0.23 7.02
CA ASP A 565 -7.21 1.10 6.65
C ASP A 565 -6.69 2.45 6.15
N GLU A 566 -7.46 3.09 5.26
CA GLU A 566 -7.07 4.31 4.53
C GLU A 566 -6.48 5.38 5.45
N ALA A 567 -5.26 5.85 5.12
CA ALA A 567 -4.62 6.94 5.83
C ALA A 567 -5.55 8.16 5.85
N SER A 568 -5.95 8.60 7.05
CA SER A 568 -6.79 9.78 7.20
C SER A 568 -6.06 11.01 6.67
N ASP A 569 -6.76 11.82 5.86
CA ASP A 569 -6.25 13.04 5.20
C ASP A 569 -5.59 14.07 6.16
N GLU A 570 -5.71 13.90 7.47
CA GLU A 570 -5.17 14.81 8.50
C GLU A 570 -3.65 14.68 8.74
N ASP A 571 -3.01 13.55 8.38
CA ASP A 571 -1.56 13.33 8.60
C ASP A 571 -0.66 13.76 7.41
N GLU A 572 -1.23 13.98 6.22
CA GLU A 572 -0.43 14.12 4.98
C GLU A 572 0.41 15.41 4.91
N ASP A 573 -0.05 16.47 5.60
CA ASP A 573 0.55 17.82 5.59
C ASP A 573 1.88 17.93 6.36
N SER A 574 2.31 16.88 7.09
CA SER A 574 3.52 16.91 7.93
C SER A 574 4.75 16.19 7.34
N ALA A 575 4.57 15.35 6.31
CA ALA A 575 5.63 14.45 5.83
C ALA A 575 6.69 15.14 4.94
N LYS A 576 7.98 15.02 5.29
CA LYS A 576 9.11 15.58 4.51
C LYS A 576 9.25 14.82 3.17
N TYR A 577 9.29 15.55 2.05
CA TYR A 577 9.40 14.95 0.71
C TYR A 577 10.83 14.53 0.36
N ILE A 578 10.95 13.34 -0.24
CA ILE A 578 12.13 12.82 -0.96
C ILE A 578 11.68 12.21 -2.30
N ASN A 579 12.50 12.32 -3.36
CA ASN A 579 12.22 11.68 -4.64
C ASN A 579 12.60 10.18 -4.59
N ALA A 580 11.68 9.40 -4.03
CA ALA A 580 11.76 7.94 -3.97
C ALA A 580 10.35 7.33 -4.01
N SER A 581 10.22 6.17 -4.64
CA SER A 581 8.97 5.40 -4.74
C SER A 581 9.13 4.03 -4.10
N LEU A 582 8.10 3.56 -3.38
CA LEU A 582 7.96 2.16 -3.00
C LEU A 582 7.53 1.35 -4.24
N ILE A 583 8.25 0.26 -4.50
CA ILE A 583 8.10 -0.59 -5.69
C ILE A 583 7.85 -2.03 -5.23
N SER A 584 6.94 -2.73 -5.92
CA SER A 584 6.59 -4.11 -5.60
C SER A 584 7.68 -5.11 -6.02
N GLY A 585 7.88 -6.09 -5.18
CA GLY A 585 8.70 -7.27 -5.47
C GLY A 585 7.84 -8.41 -6.02
N TYR A 586 8.49 -9.51 -6.41
CA TYR A 586 7.76 -10.75 -6.71
C TYR A 586 6.89 -11.18 -5.52
N TRP A 587 7.43 -11.17 -4.30
CA TRP A 587 6.77 -11.68 -3.09
C TRP A 587 5.72 -10.76 -2.45
N GLY A 588 5.46 -9.57 -3.03
CA GLY A 588 4.49 -8.62 -2.49
C GLY A 588 4.91 -7.15 -2.66
N PRO A 589 4.07 -6.21 -2.19
CA PRO A 589 4.35 -4.78 -2.30
C PRO A 589 5.57 -4.37 -1.45
N HIS A 590 6.13 -3.20 -1.76
CA HIS A 590 7.16 -2.52 -0.96
C HIS A 590 8.49 -3.29 -0.77
N ALA A 591 8.81 -4.25 -1.64
CA ALA A 591 10.10 -4.96 -1.59
C ALA A 591 11.31 -4.06 -1.89
N PHE A 592 11.12 -3.01 -2.68
CA PHE A 592 12.17 -2.06 -3.05
C PHE A 592 11.75 -0.62 -2.83
N VAL A 593 12.74 0.25 -2.64
CA VAL A 593 12.61 1.70 -2.77
C VAL A 593 13.45 2.14 -3.96
N ALA A 594 12.81 2.59 -5.04
CA ALA A 594 13.49 3.18 -6.19
C ALA A 594 13.66 4.69 -5.96
N ALA A 595 14.89 5.12 -5.69
CA ALA A 595 15.24 6.50 -5.35
C ALA A 595 16.19 7.12 -6.38
N GLN A 596 16.13 8.45 -6.56
CA GLN A 596 17.21 9.13 -7.26
C GLN A 596 18.51 9.12 -6.42
N THR A 597 19.68 9.21 -7.05
CA THR A 597 20.93 9.49 -6.34
C THR A 597 20.79 10.81 -5.57
N PRO A 598 21.16 10.88 -4.27
CA PRO A 598 20.99 12.08 -3.46
C PRO A 598 21.59 13.34 -4.09
N LEU A 599 20.91 14.47 -3.89
CA LEU A 599 21.46 15.81 -4.12
C LEU A 599 22.07 16.31 -2.80
N ALA A 600 22.95 17.31 -2.85
CA ALA A 600 23.54 17.92 -1.64
C ALA A 600 22.47 18.30 -0.59
N ASP A 601 21.41 19.00 -1.03
CA ASP A 601 20.25 19.41 -0.23
C ASP A 601 19.36 18.24 0.28
N THR A 602 19.59 16.99 -0.16
CA THR A 602 18.75 15.82 0.17
C THR A 602 19.54 14.64 0.75
N VAL A 603 20.81 14.82 1.13
CA VAL A 603 21.61 13.73 1.74
C VAL A 603 21.04 13.32 3.10
N ALA A 604 20.65 14.30 3.94
CA ALA A 604 20.02 14.02 5.23
C ALA A 604 18.68 13.28 5.06
N ASP A 605 17.85 13.71 4.09
CA ASP A 605 16.58 13.04 3.77
C ASP A 605 16.78 11.58 3.35
N PHE A 606 17.82 11.30 2.56
CA PHE A 606 18.15 9.96 2.11
C PHE A 606 18.60 9.04 3.26
N TRP A 607 19.43 9.54 4.18
CA TRP A 607 19.79 8.77 5.38
C TRP A 607 18.64 8.62 6.37
N SER A 608 17.75 9.62 6.45
CA SER A 608 16.52 9.55 7.26
C SER A 608 15.59 8.45 6.74
N MET A 609 15.42 8.36 5.42
CA MET A 609 14.69 7.26 4.76
C MET A 609 15.27 5.89 5.11
N ILE A 610 16.59 5.71 4.98
CA ILE A 610 17.26 4.42 5.23
C ILE A 610 17.09 4.00 6.69
N LEU A 611 17.11 4.95 7.63
CA LEU A 611 16.89 4.70 9.05
C LEU A 611 15.42 4.37 9.36
N GLN A 612 14.48 5.24 8.98
CA GLN A 612 13.04 5.07 9.31
C GLN A 612 12.45 3.78 8.72
N TYR A 613 12.89 3.39 7.51
CA TYR A 613 12.47 2.14 6.86
C TYR A 613 13.36 0.92 7.20
N LYS A 614 14.33 1.08 8.12
CA LYS A 614 15.25 0.02 8.61
C LYS A 614 15.90 -0.78 7.47
N VAL A 615 16.30 -0.08 6.42
CA VAL A 615 16.72 -0.62 5.12
C VAL A 615 17.97 -1.50 5.29
N PRO A 616 17.93 -2.81 5.00
CA PRO A 616 19.07 -3.70 5.20
C PRO A 616 20.18 -3.47 4.16
N ALA A 617 19.80 -3.06 2.94
CA ALA A 617 20.72 -2.89 1.82
C ALA A 617 20.39 -1.65 0.98
N VAL A 618 21.45 -0.94 0.57
CA VAL A 618 21.40 0.17 -0.39
C VAL A 618 22.22 -0.23 -1.62
N VAL A 619 21.61 -0.26 -2.79
CA VAL A 619 22.24 -0.58 -4.07
C VAL A 619 22.41 0.71 -4.88
N MET A 620 23.67 1.07 -5.10
CA MET A 620 24.09 2.23 -5.87
C MET A 620 24.51 1.78 -7.27
N LEU A 621 23.73 2.21 -8.27
CA LEU A 621 23.95 1.91 -9.68
C LEU A 621 24.52 3.12 -10.47
N SER A 622 24.78 4.24 -9.81
CA SER A 622 25.35 5.45 -10.43
C SER A 622 26.87 5.43 -10.48
N ASP A 623 27.42 5.97 -11.58
CA ASP A 623 28.83 6.32 -11.72
C ASP A 623 29.17 7.56 -10.89
N CYS A 624 29.67 7.36 -9.67
CA CYS A 624 30.38 8.41 -8.95
C CYS A 624 31.86 8.38 -9.32
N SER A 625 32.31 9.38 -10.07
CA SER A 625 33.74 9.66 -10.16
C SER A 625 34.24 10.20 -8.82
N GLN A 626 35.48 9.89 -8.41
CA GLN A 626 36.07 10.50 -7.20
C GLN A 626 36.27 12.03 -7.31
N THR A 627 35.99 12.59 -8.49
CA THR A 627 36.05 14.02 -8.81
C THR A 627 34.68 14.72 -8.74
N ASP A 628 33.57 13.99 -8.59
CA ASP A 628 32.23 14.55 -8.36
C ASP A 628 31.91 14.61 -6.86
N GLU A 629 32.16 15.74 -6.22
CA GLU A 629 31.76 15.96 -4.82
C GLU A 629 30.22 15.89 -4.64
N ASP A 630 29.45 16.21 -5.70
CA ASP A 630 27.99 16.28 -5.73
C ASP A 630 27.25 14.94 -5.54
N CYS A 631 27.94 13.80 -5.55
CA CYS A 631 27.31 12.47 -5.44
C CYS A 631 27.78 11.65 -4.22
N LEU A 632 28.69 12.19 -3.40
CA LEU A 632 29.33 11.48 -2.29
C LEU A 632 28.60 11.74 -0.96
N TYR A 633 27.52 10.99 -0.74
CA TYR A 633 26.68 11.06 0.46
C TYR A 633 27.22 10.28 1.67
N TRP A 634 28.50 9.87 1.65
CA TRP A 634 29.23 9.28 2.77
C TRP A 634 30.65 9.88 2.87
N GLY A 635 31.52 9.31 3.71
CA GLY A 635 32.93 9.72 3.78
C GLY A 635 33.81 8.72 4.48
N GLU A 636 35.10 9.05 4.62
CA GLU A 636 36.02 8.30 5.45
C GLU A 636 35.73 8.59 6.94
N GLY A 637 35.60 7.53 7.74
CA GLY A 637 35.24 7.62 9.15
C GLY A 637 33.79 8.03 9.37
N LYS A 638 33.57 9.01 10.26
CA LYS A 638 32.26 9.45 10.72
C LYS A 638 31.92 10.84 10.19
N LYS A 639 30.79 10.97 9.48
CA LYS A 639 30.21 12.24 9.01
C LYS A 639 28.83 12.47 9.62
N THR A 640 28.39 13.72 9.67
CA THR A 640 27.07 14.14 10.18
C THR A 640 26.33 14.93 9.09
N TYR A 641 25.06 14.60 8.88
CA TYR A 641 24.16 15.19 7.90
C TYR A 641 22.84 15.56 8.61
N GLU A 642 22.63 16.86 8.84
CA GLU A 642 21.61 17.36 9.78
C GLU A 642 21.73 16.65 11.14
N ASP A 643 20.70 15.91 11.58
CA ASP A 643 20.67 15.18 12.85
C ASP A 643 21.20 13.72 12.75
N ILE A 644 21.68 13.31 11.57
CA ILE A 644 22.06 11.92 11.29
C ILE A 644 23.57 11.76 11.13
N GLU A 645 24.16 10.90 11.93
CA GLU A 645 25.55 10.49 11.82
C GLU A 645 25.66 9.20 11.01
N VAL A 646 26.64 9.14 10.12
CA VAL A 646 26.96 7.97 9.29
C VAL A 646 28.43 7.65 9.47
N GLU A 647 28.71 6.44 9.92
CA GLU A 647 30.04 5.93 10.23
C GLU A 647 30.36 4.73 9.33
N LEU A 648 31.47 4.82 8.59
CA LEU A 648 31.94 3.73 7.73
C LEU A 648 32.73 2.71 8.56
N GLU A 649 32.15 1.54 8.81
CA GLU A 649 32.76 0.48 9.65
C GLU A 649 33.71 -0.43 8.86
N SER A 650 33.32 -0.82 7.63
CA SER A 650 34.15 -1.65 6.76
C SER A 650 33.95 -1.35 5.28
N THR A 651 34.92 -1.72 4.44
CA THR A 651 34.81 -1.68 2.98
C THR A 651 35.48 -2.91 2.37
N ASP A 652 34.69 -3.71 1.66
CA ASP A 652 35.14 -4.88 0.91
C ASP A 652 35.05 -4.54 -0.59
N SER A 653 36.15 -4.61 -1.32
CA SER A 653 36.15 -4.37 -2.77
C SER A 653 36.21 -5.69 -3.55
N SER A 654 35.28 -5.87 -4.49
CA SER A 654 35.32 -6.95 -5.48
C SER A 654 35.55 -6.38 -6.88
N PRO A 655 35.88 -7.21 -7.89
CA PRO A 655 36.02 -6.76 -9.27
C PRO A 655 34.72 -6.19 -9.87
N THR A 656 33.53 -6.53 -9.32
CA THR A 656 32.22 -6.16 -9.86
C THR A 656 31.47 -5.12 -9.01
N PHE A 657 31.72 -5.06 -7.70
CA PHE A 657 31.09 -4.10 -6.78
C PHE A 657 32.01 -3.73 -5.60
N THR A 658 31.76 -2.60 -4.96
CA THR A 658 32.29 -2.28 -3.63
C THR A 658 31.16 -2.42 -2.61
N LEU A 659 31.37 -3.22 -1.56
CA LEU A 659 30.50 -3.31 -0.40
C LEU A 659 31.06 -2.44 0.73
N ARG A 660 30.20 -1.70 1.40
CA ARG A 660 30.51 -0.92 2.60
C ARG A 660 29.53 -1.26 3.71
N THR A 661 30.02 -1.54 4.90
CA THR A 661 29.17 -1.63 6.10
C THR A 661 29.15 -0.24 6.74
N MET A 662 27.96 0.34 6.87
CA MET A 662 27.78 1.68 7.43
C MET A 662 26.84 1.63 8.61
N LEU A 663 27.20 2.32 9.70
CA LEU A 663 26.38 2.49 10.87
C LEU A 663 25.76 3.89 10.87
N ILE A 664 24.44 3.94 10.88
CA ILE A 664 23.64 5.16 10.89
C ILE A 664 23.15 5.38 12.32
N HIS A 665 23.21 6.62 12.80
CA HIS A 665 22.75 7.00 14.13
C HIS A 665 22.03 8.36 14.09
N HIS A 666 20.84 8.44 14.68
CA HIS A 666 20.12 9.69 14.83
C HIS A 666 20.44 10.34 16.19
N GLN A 667 21.02 11.54 16.18
CA GLN A 667 21.55 12.18 17.39
C GLN A 667 20.47 12.49 18.45
N LYS A 668 19.22 12.79 18.02
CA LYS A 668 18.10 13.14 18.92
C LYS A 668 17.42 11.92 19.53
N THR A 669 16.80 11.07 18.70
CA THR A 669 16.06 9.85 19.10
C THR A 669 16.98 8.73 19.63
N LYS A 670 18.28 8.80 19.35
CA LYS A 670 19.30 7.76 19.60
C LYS A 670 19.11 6.45 18.83
N GLU A 671 18.24 6.42 17.83
CA GLU A 671 18.08 5.27 16.95
C GLU A 671 19.41 4.93 16.26
N ARG A 672 19.66 3.64 16.03
CA ARG A 672 20.86 3.13 15.35
C ARG A 672 20.47 2.00 14.43
N HIS A 673 21.02 2.02 13.21
CA HIS A 673 20.78 1.00 12.20
C HIS A 673 22.04 0.74 11.38
N GLN A 674 22.38 -0.52 11.14
CA GLN A 674 23.51 -0.91 10.30
C GLN A 674 22.99 -1.29 8.91
N VAL A 675 23.57 -0.71 7.87
CA VAL A 675 23.18 -0.94 6.48
C VAL A 675 24.36 -1.43 5.64
N LYS A 676 24.08 -2.30 4.65
CA LYS A 676 25.05 -2.75 3.67
C LYS A 676 24.88 -1.97 2.36
N HIS A 677 25.89 -1.17 2.03
CA HIS A 677 25.91 -0.33 0.83
C HIS A 677 26.72 -1.02 -0.27
N PHE A 678 26.07 -1.33 -1.38
CA PHE A 678 26.66 -1.98 -2.55
C PHE A 678 26.74 -0.99 -3.70
N GLN A 679 27.96 -0.63 -4.13
CA GLN A 679 28.19 0.18 -5.32
C GLN A 679 28.61 -0.73 -6.47
N PHE A 680 27.79 -0.82 -7.52
CA PHE A 680 28.10 -1.63 -8.70
C PHE A 680 29.09 -0.89 -9.62
N LEU A 681 30.13 -1.59 -10.07
CA LEU A 681 31.27 -1.00 -10.80
C LEU A 681 31.29 -1.38 -12.30
N LYS A 682 30.38 -2.24 -12.77
CA LYS A 682 30.32 -2.75 -14.17
C LYS A 682 29.23 -2.11 -15.02
N TRP A 683 28.77 -0.94 -14.60
CA TRP A 683 27.77 -0.13 -15.29
C TRP A 683 28.27 1.29 -15.43
N GLY A 684 29.39 1.44 -16.16
CA GLY A 684 29.96 2.74 -16.53
C GLY A 684 28.97 3.64 -17.28
N ASN A 685 29.44 4.76 -17.86
CA ASN A 685 28.65 5.76 -18.59
C ASN A 685 27.89 5.27 -19.87
N ARG A 686 27.64 3.97 -20.01
CA ARG A 686 26.73 3.33 -20.95
C ARG A 686 25.30 3.29 -20.40
N GLU A 687 24.35 3.04 -21.30
CA GLU A 687 22.95 2.82 -20.96
C GLU A 687 22.74 1.46 -20.27
N LEU A 688 23.35 0.39 -20.82
CA LEU A 688 23.29 -0.98 -20.32
C LEU A 688 24.62 -1.44 -19.70
N PRO A 689 24.62 -2.38 -18.73
CA PRO A 689 25.83 -2.93 -18.16
C PRO A 689 26.52 -3.88 -19.15
N GLU A 690 27.84 -4.08 -19.02
CA GLU A 690 28.61 -4.84 -20.03
C GLU A 690 28.25 -6.33 -20.09
N LYS A 691 27.85 -6.91 -18.96
CA LYS A 691 27.53 -8.33 -18.80
C LYS A 691 26.32 -8.47 -17.89
N PRO A 692 25.23 -9.12 -18.32
CA PRO A 692 24.09 -9.39 -17.45
C PRO A 692 24.45 -10.22 -16.21
N GLN A 693 25.40 -11.15 -16.37
CA GLN A 693 25.85 -12.04 -15.29
C GLN A 693 26.38 -11.26 -14.07
N ASP A 694 27.14 -10.19 -14.28
CA ASP A 694 27.71 -9.38 -13.18
C ASP A 694 26.59 -8.75 -12.32
N LEU A 695 25.45 -8.40 -12.93
CA LEU A 695 24.28 -7.84 -12.24
C LEU A 695 23.48 -8.91 -11.48
N VAL A 696 23.37 -10.12 -12.04
CA VAL A 696 22.74 -11.26 -11.36
C VAL A 696 23.56 -11.76 -10.18
N ASP A 697 24.89 -11.76 -10.30
CA ASP A 697 25.77 -12.13 -9.20
C ASP A 697 25.80 -11.06 -8.10
N LEU A 698 25.60 -9.77 -8.44
CA LEU A 698 25.31 -8.72 -7.46
C LEU A 698 24.01 -9.02 -6.68
N ILE A 699 22.91 -9.36 -7.36
CA ILE A 699 21.63 -9.71 -6.70
C ILE A 699 21.83 -10.86 -5.71
N LYS A 700 22.45 -11.97 -6.14
CA LYS A 700 22.74 -13.13 -5.28
C LYS A 700 23.56 -12.75 -4.05
N GLU A 701 24.57 -11.89 -4.21
CA GLU A 701 25.44 -11.49 -3.11
C GLU A 701 24.75 -10.52 -2.14
N ILE A 702 23.81 -9.67 -2.61
CA ILE A 702 22.96 -8.87 -1.72
C ILE A 702 22.05 -9.79 -0.90
N GLU A 703 21.36 -10.74 -1.55
CA GLU A 703 20.50 -11.73 -0.87
C GLU A 703 21.28 -12.51 0.20
N HIS A 704 22.45 -13.05 -0.19
CA HIS A 704 23.31 -13.82 0.69
C HIS A 704 23.88 -13.01 1.85
N ARG A 705 24.51 -11.85 1.60
CA ARG A 705 25.16 -11.07 2.67
C ARG A 705 24.18 -10.33 3.58
N CYS A 706 23.02 -9.95 3.08
CA CYS A 706 22.02 -9.26 3.90
C CYS A 706 21.06 -10.25 4.58
N GLY A 707 21.15 -11.55 4.25
CA GLY A 707 20.29 -12.59 4.80
C GLY A 707 18.81 -12.37 4.45
N LEU A 708 18.54 -11.79 3.26
CA LEU A 708 17.18 -11.46 2.85
C LEU A 708 16.34 -12.73 2.81
N ARG A 709 15.25 -12.73 3.56
CA ARG A 709 14.21 -13.76 3.50
C ARG A 709 12.97 -13.11 2.93
N TRP A 710 12.35 -13.78 1.97
CA TRP A 710 11.12 -13.33 1.36
C TRP A 710 9.92 -14.12 1.90
N PRO A 711 8.75 -13.48 2.12
CA PRO A 711 8.52 -12.03 2.04
C PRO A 711 9.32 -11.25 3.11
N SER A 712 9.87 -10.09 2.71
CA SER A 712 10.66 -9.21 3.58
C SER A 712 9.79 -8.07 4.09
N SER A 713 9.86 -7.76 5.38
CA SER A 713 9.19 -6.60 5.98
C SER A 713 9.94 -5.27 5.78
N THR A 714 11.14 -5.30 5.20
CA THR A 714 11.97 -4.10 4.98
C THR A 714 12.40 -4.00 3.50
N PRO A 715 12.31 -2.80 2.89
CA PRO A 715 12.68 -2.61 1.48
C PRO A 715 14.19 -2.55 1.26
N VAL A 716 14.65 -3.04 0.12
CA VAL A 716 16.00 -2.73 -0.39
C VAL A 716 15.95 -1.40 -1.15
N VAL A 717 16.79 -0.44 -0.78
CA VAL A 717 16.90 0.83 -1.53
C VAL A 717 17.76 0.60 -2.76
N ILE A 718 17.24 0.95 -3.93
CA ILE A 718 17.95 0.89 -5.21
C ILE A 718 17.95 2.30 -5.81
N HIS A 719 19.13 2.87 -6.04
CA HIS A 719 19.24 4.21 -6.63
C HIS A 719 20.20 4.29 -7.82
N CYS A 720 19.80 5.13 -8.77
CA CYS A 720 20.59 5.60 -9.91
C CYS A 720 20.28 7.09 -10.11
N ASN A 721 20.92 7.75 -11.09
CA ASN A 721 20.86 9.20 -11.25
C ASN A 721 19.44 9.79 -11.14
N ASP A 722 18.48 9.24 -11.89
CA ASP A 722 17.05 9.61 -11.85
C ASP A 722 16.17 8.68 -10.98
N GLY A 723 16.72 7.57 -10.52
CA GLY A 723 15.99 6.54 -9.79
C GLY A 723 15.01 5.72 -10.63
N SER A 724 15.11 5.74 -11.96
CA SER A 724 14.21 4.97 -12.83
C SER A 724 14.94 4.18 -13.93
N SER A 725 15.97 4.75 -14.53
CA SER A 725 16.71 4.15 -15.65
C SER A 725 17.36 2.81 -15.27
N ARG A 726 18.47 2.85 -14.52
CA ARG A 726 19.17 1.64 -14.05
C ARG A 726 18.38 0.90 -12.96
N CYS A 727 17.64 1.63 -12.12
CA CYS A 727 16.74 1.05 -11.11
C CYS A 727 15.69 0.12 -11.75
N GLY A 728 15.05 0.52 -12.85
CA GLY A 728 14.03 -0.27 -13.53
C GLY A 728 14.55 -1.61 -14.02
N ILE A 729 15.77 -1.65 -14.57
CA ILE A 729 16.42 -2.91 -14.96
C ILE A 729 16.71 -3.78 -13.73
N LEU A 730 17.29 -3.24 -12.65
CA LEU A 730 17.60 -4.07 -11.48
C LEU A 730 16.33 -4.62 -10.81
N CYS A 731 15.31 -3.79 -10.57
CA CYS A 731 14.03 -4.23 -9.99
C CYS A 731 13.35 -5.27 -10.90
N GLY A 732 13.34 -5.04 -12.22
CA GLY A 732 12.75 -5.96 -13.19
C GLY A 732 13.46 -7.31 -13.20
N LEU A 733 14.79 -7.31 -13.30
CA LEU A 733 15.59 -8.53 -13.29
C LEU A 733 15.46 -9.30 -11.97
N TRP A 734 15.42 -8.60 -10.82
CA TRP A 734 15.23 -9.26 -9.52
C TRP A 734 13.86 -9.95 -9.42
N ASN A 735 12.78 -9.27 -9.83
CA ASN A 735 11.44 -9.85 -9.86
C ASN A 735 11.34 -11.05 -10.80
N LEU A 736 11.99 -10.99 -11.97
CA LEU A 736 12.05 -12.11 -12.91
C LEU A 736 12.86 -13.30 -12.36
N LEU A 737 13.98 -13.04 -11.67
CA LEU A 737 14.77 -14.11 -11.03
C LEU A 737 14.00 -14.80 -9.91
N GLU A 738 13.25 -14.08 -9.07
CA GLU A 738 12.38 -14.66 -8.05
C GLU A 738 11.25 -15.49 -8.66
N SER A 739 10.57 -14.97 -9.70
CA SER A 739 9.56 -15.71 -10.46
C SER A 739 10.13 -17.01 -11.05
N VAL A 740 11.32 -16.97 -11.65
CA VAL A 740 11.97 -18.17 -12.18
C VAL A 740 12.40 -19.13 -11.06
N LYS A 741 12.92 -18.64 -9.93
CA LYS A 741 13.24 -19.47 -8.77
C LYS A 741 11.99 -20.23 -8.28
N LYS A 742 10.85 -19.56 -8.11
CA LYS A 742 9.64 -20.15 -7.49
C LYS A 742 8.66 -20.81 -8.46
N GLU A 743 8.33 -20.17 -9.58
CA GLU A 743 7.29 -20.64 -10.52
C GLU A 743 7.82 -21.37 -11.75
N LYS A 744 9.11 -21.27 -12.06
CA LYS A 744 9.69 -21.73 -13.33
C LYS A 744 9.02 -21.08 -14.56
N ALA A 745 8.60 -19.81 -14.42
CA ALA A 745 7.97 -19.03 -15.47
C ALA A 745 8.53 -17.60 -15.52
N VAL A 746 8.47 -17.00 -16.71
CA VAL A 746 8.99 -15.66 -17.06
C VAL A 746 7.86 -14.84 -17.67
N ASP A 747 7.61 -13.63 -17.17
CA ASP A 747 6.69 -12.66 -17.77
C ASP A 747 7.32 -11.25 -17.70
N VAL A 748 8.22 -10.96 -18.66
CA VAL A 748 8.94 -9.67 -18.71
C VAL A 748 7.97 -8.52 -18.92
N PHE A 749 6.95 -8.73 -19.75
CA PHE A 749 5.93 -7.72 -20.06
C PHE A 749 5.19 -7.26 -18.81
N GLN A 750 4.62 -8.18 -18.03
CA GLN A 750 3.83 -7.82 -16.85
C GLN A 750 4.71 -7.23 -15.74
N VAL A 751 5.94 -7.74 -15.54
CA VAL A 751 6.88 -7.14 -14.59
C VAL A 751 7.19 -5.69 -14.99
N VAL A 752 7.53 -5.42 -16.25
CA VAL A 752 7.85 -4.06 -16.71
C VAL A 752 6.62 -3.14 -16.68
N LYS A 753 5.43 -3.65 -17.03
CA LYS A 753 4.16 -2.92 -16.93
C LYS A 753 3.89 -2.48 -15.49
N THR A 754 4.04 -3.38 -14.50
CA THR A 754 3.88 -3.05 -13.08
C THR A 754 4.87 -1.97 -12.65
N LEU A 755 6.16 -2.11 -12.99
CA LEU A 755 7.17 -1.09 -12.68
C LEU A 755 6.83 0.28 -13.30
N ARG A 756 6.32 0.33 -14.54
CA ARG A 756 5.87 1.57 -15.19
C ARG A 756 4.62 2.19 -14.55
N LYS A 757 3.76 1.37 -13.93
CA LYS A 757 2.57 1.80 -13.17
C LYS A 757 2.98 2.44 -11.84
N GLU A 758 4.02 1.92 -11.20
CA GLU A 758 4.54 2.35 -9.90
C GLU A 758 5.54 3.51 -9.97
N ARG A 759 6.35 3.63 -11.03
CA ARG A 759 7.26 4.78 -11.20
C ARG A 759 7.47 5.17 -12.65
N GLN A 760 7.51 6.48 -12.89
CA GLN A 760 7.71 7.05 -14.22
C GLN A 760 9.06 6.65 -14.80
N ARG A 761 9.07 6.28 -16.08
CA ARG A 761 10.26 5.93 -16.88
C ARG A 761 11.05 4.69 -16.43
N MET A 762 10.44 3.75 -15.69
CA MET A 762 11.02 2.43 -15.49
C MET A 762 11.10 1.67 -16.83
N VAL A 763 12.29 1.18 -17.19
CA VAL A 763 12.56 0.38 -18.42
C VAL A 763 11.95 1.07 -19.65
N SER A 764 12.43 2.28 -19.96
CA SER A 764 11.76 3.21 -20.90
C SER A 764 12.21 3.12 -22.35
N SER A 765 13.27 2.38 -22.66
CA SER A 765 13.78 2.13 -24.01
C SER A 765 13.75 0.64 -24.35
N LEU A 766 13.70 0.33 -25.65
CA LEU A 766 13.64 -1.04 -26.16
C LEU A 766 14.87 -1.84 -25.73
N GLU A 767 16.03 -1.20 -25.75
CA GLU A 767 17.32 -1.74 -25.36
C GLU A 767 17.31 -2.21 -23.90
N GLN A 768 16.65 -1.47 -23.00
CA GLN A 768 16.48 -1.85 -21.59
C GLN A 768 15.49 -3.02 -21.43
N TYR A 769 14.49 -3.13 -22.30
CA TYR A 769 13.52 -4.23 -22.31
C TYR A 769 14.15 -5.52 -22.83
N GLN A 770 14.81 -5.46 -23.99
CA GLN A 770 15.58 -6.56 -24.55
C GLN A 770 16.66 -7.05 -23.58
N PHE A 771 17.34 -6.13 -22.88
CA PHE A 771 18.35 -6.51 -21.88
C PHE A 771 17.80 -7.44 -20.78
N LEU A 772 16.53 -7.30 -20.36
CA LEU A 772 15.93 -8.22 -19.39
C LEU A 772 15.79 -9.64 -19.95
N TYR A 773 15.43 -9.77 -21.22
CA TYR A 773 15.38 -11.05 -21.93
C TYR A 773 16.77 -11.66 -22.13
N ASP A 774 17.72 -10.88 -22.66
CA ASP A 774 19.10 -11.33 -22.89
C ASP A 774 19.80 -11.69 -21.56
N ALA A 775 19.43 -11.03 -20.45
CA ALA A 775 19.89 -11.39 -19.10
C ALA A 775 19.40 -12.78 -18.66
N LEU A 776 18.13 -13.09 -18.89
CA LEU A 776 17.57 -14.41 -18.58
C LEU A 776 18.14 -15.50 -19.49
N GLU A 777 18.36 -15.21 -20.77
CA GLU A 777 19.01 -16.12 -21.74
C GLU A 777 20.42 -16.54 -21.25
N VAL A 778 21.23 -15.58 -20.78
CA VAL A 778 22.59 -15.81 -20.27
C VAL A 778 22.60 -16.58 -18.95
N VAL A 779 21.64 -16.31 -18.05
CA VAL A 779 21.60 -16.91 -16.70
C VAL A 779 21.04 -18.34 -16.74
N PHE A 780 20.15 -18.63 -17.70
CA PHE A 780 19.51 -19.93 -17.89
C PHE A 780 19.82 -20.50 -19.28
N PRO A 781 21.07 -20.87 -19.60
CA PRO A 781 21.42 -21.46 -20.89
C PRO A 781 20.81 -22.87 -21.07
N VAL A 782 20.66 -23.28 -22.34
CA VAL A 782 20.33 -24.67 -22.69
C VAL A 782 21.55 -25.57 -22.43
N GLN A 783 21.40 -26.56 -21.55
CA GLN A 783 22.42 -27.55 -21.20
C GLN A 783 21.85 -28.96 -21.34
N ASN A 784 22.39 -29.75 -22.27
CA ASN A 784 21.93 -31.11 -22.60
C ASN A 784 20.45 -31.20 -23.00
N GLY A 785 19.89 -30.13 -23.59
CA GLY A 785 18.48 -30.04 -24.00
C GLY A 785 17.55 -29.46 -22.93
N ASP A 786 18.01 -29.32 -21.68
CA ASP A 786 17.25 -28.68 -20.60
C ASP A 786 17.71 -27.24 -20.36
N VAL A 787 16.79 -26.34 -20.04
CA VAL A 787 17.12 -24.98 -19.55
C VAL A 787 17.54 -25.06 -18.07
N LYS A 788 18.80 -24.71 -17.75
CA LYS A 788 19.37 -24.82 -16.39
C LYS A 788 20.16 -23.58 -16.01
N ALA A 789 20.15 -23.24 -14.72
CA ALA A 789 20.90 -22.10 -14.19
C ALA A 789 22.42 -22.30 -14.35
N ALA A 790 23.13 -21.27 -14.80
CA ALA A 790 24.59 -21.29 -14.91
C ALA A 790 25.26 -21.46 -13.53
N GLN A 791 26.14 -22.46 -13.40
CA GLN A 791 27.03 -22.61 -12.24
C GLN A 791 28.17 -21.60 -12.35
N ASN A 792 28.46 -20.85 -11.28
CA ASN A 792 29.71 -20.09 -11.18
C ASN A 792 30.13 -19.87 -9.72
N SER A 793 31.45 -19.88 -9.52
CA SER A 793 32.12 -19.76 -8.22
C SER A 793 32.99 -18.50 -8.19
N VAL A 794 32.87 -17.67 -7.16
CA VAL A 794 33.72 -16.49 -6.97
C VAL A 794 34.50 -16.64 -5.65
N GLN A 795 35.84 -16.68 -5.73
CA GLN A 795 36.71 -16.54 -4.57
C GLN A 795 37.03 -15.06 -4.35
N ILE A 796 36.82 -14.56 -3.13
CA ILE A 796 37.13 -13.18 -2.73
C ILE A 796 38.43 -13.18 -1.93
N VAL A 797 39.36 -12.29 -2.30
CA VAL A 797 40.63 -12.09 -1.59
C VAL A 797 40.48 -10.92 -0.62
N ASN A 798 40.58 -11.18 0.69
CA ASN A 798 40.51 -10.14 1.71
C ASN A 798 41.85 -9.41 1.88
N GLU A 799 41.99 -8.21 1.30
CA GLU A 799 43.09 -7.30 1.61
C GLU A 799 42.85 -6.51 2.90
N THR A 800 42.95 -7.18 4.06
CA THR A 800 42.97 -6.51 5.38
C THR A 800 43.74 -7.31 6.43
N LYS A 801 44.98 -7.71 6.10
CA LYS A 801 45.95 -8.26 7.09
C LYS A 801 47.43 -8.19 6.67
N ALA A 802 47.82 -7.20 5.87
CA ALA A 802 49.18 -7.02 5.37
C ALA A 802 49.89 -5.78 5.94
N ALA A 803 49.85 -5.59 7.27
CA ALA A 803 50.49 -4.46 7.94
C ALA A 803 51.10 -4.81 9.30
N GLU A 804 51.76 -5.97 9.43
CA GLU A 804 52.60 -6.27 10.59
C GLU A 804 53.82 -7.13 10.18
N LYS A 805 55.02 -6.55 10.28
CA LYS A 805 56.29 -7.28 10.26
C LYS A 805 56.85 -7.31 11.68
N PRO A 806 57.37 -8.46 12.11
CA PRO A 806 58.64 -8.46 12.82
C PRO A 806 59.72 -9.25 12.07
N SER A 807 60.97 -8.85 12.29
CA SER A 807 62.17 -9.43 11.67
C SER A 807 62.77 -10.56 12.50
N SER A 808 63.17 -11.67 11.87
CA SER A 808 64.42 -12.38 12.22
C SER A 808 64.80 -13.50 11.23
N THR A 809 65.84 -13.22 10.45
CA THR A 809 67.02 -14.10 10.20
C THR A 809 66.89 -15.59 9.83
N THR A 810 67.49 -15.89 8.66
CA THR A 810 68.39 -17.04 8.31
C THR A 810 67.89 -18.12 7.33
N ARG A 811 68.67 -18.25 6.25
CA ARG A 811 68.76 -19.31 5.21
C ARG A 811 69.29 -20.65 5.80
N PRO A 812 69.48 -21.78 5.04
CA PRO A 812 69.32 -21.98 3.58
C PRO A 812 68.51 -23.22 3.12
N ASP A 813 67.95 -23.15 1.89
CA ASP A 813 68.41 -23.84 0.65
C ASP A 813 69.17 -25.20 0.74
N PRO A 814 69.20 -26.05 -0.34
CA PRO A 814 68.63 -25.88 -1.70
C PRO A 814 68.07 -27.18 -2.37
N GLN A 815 67.82 -27.10 -3.70
CA GLN A 815 67.77 -28.18 -4.72
C GLN A 815 66.54 -29.13 -4.72
N GLY A 816 65.98 -29.50 -5.89
CA GLY A 816 66.25 -29.06 -7.26
C GLY A 816 65.42 -29.81 -8.33
N THR A 817 65.09 -29.09 -9.42
CA THR A 817 64.98 -29.54 -10.84
C THR A 817 64.47 -30.95 -11.19
N GLU A 818 63.40 -30.97 -12.03
CA GLU A 818 63.29 -31.72 -13.32
C GLU A 818 63.34 -33.28 -13.28
N ASP A 819 62.70 -34.07 -14.15
CA ASP A 819 61.89 -33.77 -15.35
C ASP A 819 60.93 -34.93 -15.72
N SER A 820 59.94 -34.61 -16.56
CA SER A 820 59.27 -35.41 -17.61
C SER A 820 59.02 -36.95 -17.55
N ALA A 821 57.80 -37.30 -18.03
CA ALA A 821 57.48 -38.34 -19.04
C ALA A 821 56.91 -39.73 -18.65
N ASP A 822 55.87 -40.09 -19.42
CA ASP A 822 54.97 -41.24 -19.41
C ASP A 822 55.57 -42.66 -19.53
N GLY A 823 54.81 -43.67 -19.07
CA GLY A 823 55.00 -45.07 -19.45
C GLY A 823 54.10 -46.07 -18.69
N ALA A 824 53.08 -46.62 -19.36
CA ALA A 824 52.15 -47.63 -18.82
C ALA A 824 52.81 -48.98 -18.43
N VAL A 825 52.09 -49.84 -17.65
CA VAL A 825 51.84 -51.29 -17.93
C VAL A 825 51.23 -52.08 -16.74
N SER A 826 50.45 -53.11 -17.09
CA SER A 826 50.09 -54.35 -16.35
C SER A 826 48.99 -54.38 -15.27
N ALA A 827 48.14 -55.41 -15.41
CA ALA A 827 47.19 -55.94 -14.44
C ALA A 827 47.82 -57.04 -13.55
N PRO A 828 47.05 -57.62 -12.62
CA PRO A 828 46.87 -59.08 -12.70
C PRO A 828 45.43 -59.60 -12.41
N THR A 829 45.10 -60.71 -13.06
CA THR A 829 44.05 -61.70 -12.73
C THR A 829 44.60 -62.73 -11.70
N GLN A 830 43.90 -63.71 -11.08
CA GLN A 830 42.58 -64.35 -11.27
C GLN A 830 42.14 -65.18 -10.02
N GLU A 831 41.12 -66.05 -10.19
CA GLU A 831 40.58 -67.14 -9.32
C GLU A 831 39.55 -66.70 -8.23
N GLU A 832 38.55 -67.48 -7.78
CA GLU A 832 37.66 -68.57 -8.31
C GLU A 832 36.52 -68.77 -7.24
N ASP A 833 35.34 -69.37 -7.46
CA ASP A 833 34.45 -69.59 -8.62
C ASP A 833 33.02 -69.99 -8.12
N SER A 834 32.04 -70.00 -9.03
CA SER A 834 31.00 -71.05 -9.17
C SER A 834 29.51 -70.71 -8.92
N LYS A 835 28.73 -71.03 -9.97
CA LYS A 835 27.34 -71.56 -10.03
C LYS A 835 26.11 -70.64 -9.90
N SER A 836 25.56 -70.34 -11.07
CA SER A 836 24.11 -70.37 -11.38
C SER A 836 23.62 -71.85 -11.55
N PRO A 837 22.34 -72.22 -11.88
CA PRO A 837 21.50 -71.64 -12.96
C PRO A 837 19.94 -71.65 -12.80
N THR A 838 19.23 -70.81 -13.60
CA THR A 838 17.87 -71.01 -14.22
C THR A 838 16.64 -71.35 -13.33
N LYS A 839 15.36 -71.09 -13.68
CA LYS A 839 14.65 -70.73 -14.95
C LYS A 839 13.25 -70.14 -14.60
N GLU A 840 12.57 -69.54 -15.60
CA GLU A 840 11.09 -69.46 -15.86
C GLU A 840 10.08 -69.70 -14.70
N VAL A 841 8.99 -68.92 -14.55
CA VAL A 841 8.08 -68.30 -15.55
C VAL A 841 7.70 -66.88 -15.14
#